data_AF-A0A537DBB6-F1
#
_entry.id   AF-A0A537DBB6-F1
#
_cell.length_a   1.000
_cell.length_b   1.000
_cell.length_c   1.000
_cell.angle_alpha   90.00
_cell.angle_beta   90.00
_cell.angle_gamma   90.00
#
_symmetry.space_group_name_H-M   'P 1'
#
loop_
_entity.id
_entity.type
_entity.pdbx_description
1 polymer ?
#
loop_
_entity_poly.entity_id
_entity_poly.type
_entity_poly.pdbx_seq_one_letter_code
_entity_poly.pdbx_strand_id
1 'polypeptide(L)'
;MSHQGSGLANRTSTQIPLTQIEPNIWEVPKDYQPGMKVPARIYADQDLLSKMKTDRTIQQCTNVAHLHGILKYAITMPDGHEGYGFPIGGVAATDYDEGLISPGGVGYDINCFCGSSLVLTDFGYGKPISSLSLDWKSQRVRCIEERTRAGETDIVGFLSRPAKKILKVRTLLGNEALATEDHPFLTPKGMVPLGKIPRTTKVAVFPFTGVEYEEPTELSIVAREDIQALPIPGSHELLCTELEKRGLLPLNSKNAKLPLLLKIMGFIIGDGTLSFTPKTHVAWFYGKPEDLEEIRRDVQRLGFKPSRIYSRTRESRITTKYSDYKFSFSESAFKARSRSLISLLAAMGTPLGKKAAKDFGLPDWLFALPKWLKRLFLASLFGADLSKPKTVTGHGYNFYAPMLGQNKKAAVAGSGVKLLTSIAALLQDFGVRARVLSAEENVYAGVNGPSTRIRLMVFSEPSNLIRFWSTVGYEYNLNKSYLANVAVHYLKLKSRIFKEKTEAAKMAVSMRNSGRSESEVIDDLESRNVSSHFLRRSMRGQIKTVPRVPSGFSTFDEFLRLATKGLGSSGAVWDEVVSVEEVADFDEDVYDFTTASDAHNFIANGFVVSNCGVRLIRTNLTEAEVRPVLPKLVDTIFNFIPSGLGSRGQVKLSLTELDRAVTDGLDWAVDHGYAWPEDPKTIEEEGCMEAADPAKVSSSAKSRGAPQLGSLGSGNHFIEIERADRIFDKRVAERLGIHNEGQILVLIHTGSRGYGHQICSDYLRVMERAINKYNVKLPDRELAACPSKSPEAEDYIRAMSSACNFAFVNRQMITHWAREAFSKVFQRPADSLDMKIVYDVAHNVAKFESHMIDGETRKVTVHRKGATRSFPPGHKDVPAEYRDVGQPVLIPGSMGTSSWVLIGTPRAMELSFGTTAHGAGRFMSRSGAKRKWIGGDLKKSLESQGIVVRAASMEVLAEEAPGAYKDVDRVVEVSHQLGIGQKVVRMTPIGVAKG
;
A
#
# COMPACT_ATOMS: atom_id res chain seq x y z
N MET A 1 24.10 6.51 41.75
CA MET A 1 23.77 7.95 41.69
C MET A 1 22.72 8.16 40.61
N SER A 2 21.98 9.27 40.64
CA SER A 2 20.75 9.47 39.86
C SER A 2 20.97 9.85 38.40
N HIS A 3 20.44 9.06 37.46
CA HIS A 3 20.04 9.59 36.16
C HIS A 3 18.63 10.18 36.28
N GLN A 4 18.54 11.51 36.30
CA GLN A 4 17.28 12.23 36.12
C GLN A 4 16.83 12.13 34.66
N GLY A 5 15.52 12.15 34.42
CA GLY A 5 14.94 11.82 33.12
C GLY A 5 15.09 12.92 32.06
N SER A 6 15.34 12.51 30.82
CA SER A 6 15.13 13.34 29.62
C SER A 6 13.62 13.46 29.37
N GLY A 7 13.06 14.64 29.61
CA GLY A 7 11.60 14.83 29.70
C GLY A 7 10.85 14.87 28.37
N LEU A 8 9.52 14.75 28.46
CA LEU A 8 8.61 15.11 27.38
C LEU A 8 8.74 16.62 27.12
N ALA A 9 9.06 17.00 25.89
CA ALA A 9 9.14 18.40 25.46
C ALA A 9 8.04 18.73 24.44
N ASN A 10 7.52 19.95 24.51
CA ASN A 10 6.33 20.46 23.81
C ASN A 10 6.09 19.92 22.38
N ARG A 11 5.09 19.06 22.24
CA ARG A 11 4.51 18.62 20.95
C ARG A 11 3.60 19.72 20.32
N THR A 12 4.02 20.99 20.41
CA THR A 12 3.42 22.23 19.87
C THR A 12 4.48 23.34 19.86
N SER A 13 4.65 24.06 18.74
CA SER A 13 5.68 25.10 18.60
C SER A 13 5.40 26.41 19.36
N THR A 14 4.40 26.45 20.24
CA THR A 14 3.95 27.63 21.01
C THR A 14 4.94 28.14 22.05
N GLN A 15 5.86 27.30 22.53
CA GLN A 15 6.89 27.67 23.53
C GLN A 15 8.29 27.86 22.93
N ILE A 16 8.42 27.87 21.59
CA ILE A 16 9.69 28.15 20.92
C ILE A 16 9.86 29.68 20.85
N PRO A 17 11.00 30.26 21.32
CA PRO A 17 11.24 31.69 21.22
C PRO A 17 11.39 32.09 19.76
N LEU A 18 10.63 33.10 19.35
CA LEU A 18 10.61 33.63 17.99
C LEU A 18 10.70 35.15 18.05
N THR A 19 11.84 35.69 17.64
CA THR A 19 12.04 37.14 17.52
C THR A 19 11.80 37.54 16.08
N GLN A 20 11.00 38.59 15.85
CA GLN A 20 10.89 39.17 14.51
C GLN A 20 12.13 40.03 14.22
N ILE A 21 12.84 39.73 13.14
CA ILE A 21 14.09 40.42 12.78
C ILE A 21 13.95 41.33 11.53
N GLU A 22 13.05 40.96 10.61
CA GLU A 22 12.60 41.79 9.48
C GLU A 22 11.08 41.60 9.32
N PRO A 23 10.36 42.45 8.56
CA PRO A 23 8.99 42.18 8.15
C PRO A 23 8.84 40.76 7.57
N ASN A 24 7.88 39.99 8.10
CA ASN A 24 7.65 38.57 7.80
C ASN A 24 8.82 37.59 8.07
N ILE A 25 9.96 38.00 8.63
CA ILE A 25 11.05 37.10 9.04
C ILE A 25 11.12 36.97 10.55
N TRP A 26 10.93 35.73 11.02
CA TRP A 26 11.06 35.33 12.41
C TRP A 26 12.27 34.42 12.57
N GLU A 27 13.03 34.59 13.65
CA GLU A 27 14.20 33.77 13.94
C GLU A 27 14.09 33.12 15.32
N VAL A 28 14.38 31.81 15.36
CA VAL A 28 14.72 31.08 16.58
C VAL A 28 16.25 31.12 16.70
N PRO A 29 16.80 31.68 17.80
CA PRO A 29 18.23 31.93 17.90
C PRO A 29 19.01 30.63 18.07
N LYS A 30 20.28 30.63 17.63
CA LYS A 30 21.16 29.45 17.59
C LYS A 30 21.45 28.84 18.97
N ASP A 31 21.35 29.61 20.04
CA ASP A 31 21.56 29.17 21.42
C ASP A 31 20.32 28.51 22.06
N TYR A 32 19.17 28.51 21.40
CA TYR A 32 17.93 27.92 21.91
C TYR A 32 18.04 26.42 22.27
N GLN A 33 18.74 25.62 21.45
CA GLN A 33 18.95 24.20 21.69
C GLN A 33 20.43 23.81 21.55
N PRO A 34 21.07 23.19 22.58
CA PRO A 34 22.47 22.79 22.55
C PRO A 34 22.78 21.79 21.43
N GLY A 35 23.36 22.29 20.34
CA GLY A 35 23.74 21.50 19.17
C GLY A 35 23.49 22.20 17.83
N MET A 36 22.55 23.15 17.80
CA MET A 36 22.25 23.98 16.62
C MET A 36 23.53 24.63 16.06
N LYS A 37 23.71 24.53 14.75
CA LYS A 37 24.86 25.09 14.01
C LYS A 37 24.56 26.48 13.46
N VAL A 38 23.30 26.75 13.18
CA VAL A 38 22.75 27.99 12.61
C VAL A 38 21.46 28.37 13.34
N PRO A 39 20.96 29.62 13.22
CA PRO A 39 19.59 29.96 13.58
C PRO A 39 18.56 29.25 12.67
N ALA A 40 17.31 29.16 13.12
CA ALA A 40 16.20 28.68 12.30
C ALA A 40 15.26 29.85 11.95
N ARG A 41 15.00 30.07 10.65
CA ARG A 41 14.19 31.18 10.14
C ARG A 41 12.82 30.70 9.64
N ILE A 42 11.78 31.42 10.01
CA ILE A 42 10.40 31.17 9.60
C ILE A 42 9.91 32.39 8.83
N TYR A 43 9.55 32.18 7.56
CA TYR A 43 9.07 33.22 6.66
C TYR A 43 7.54 33.20 6.65
N ALA A 44 6.90 34.13 7.36
CA ALA A 44 5.46 34.10 7.59
C ALA A 44 4.93 35.47 8.06
N ASP A 45 3.73 35.82 7.58
CA ASP A 45 2.89 36.82 8.26
C ASP A 45 2.34 36.26 9.60
N GLN A 46 1.61 37.09 10.35
CA GLN A 46 1.09 36.71 11.68
C GLN A 46 0.13 35.51 11.66
N ASP A 47 -0.68 35.31 10.61
CA ASP A 47 -1.65 34.21 10.56
C ASP A 47 -1.04 32.92 10.02
N LEU A 48 -0.12 33.04 9.05
CA LEU A 48 0.70 31.91 8.61
C LEU A 48 1.57 31.42 9.79
N LEU A 49 2.14 32.32 10.57
CA LEU A 49 2.91 32.00 11.78
C LEU A 49 2.01 31.42 12.89
N SER A 50 0.82 31.98 13.11
CA SER A 50 -0.11 31.45 14.13
C SER A 50 -0.51 30.01 13.78
N LYS A 51 -0.74 29.70 12.49
CA LYS A 51 -0.93 28.32 12.04
C LYS A 51 0.32 27.45 12.26
N MET A 52 1.53 27.91 11.93
CA MET A 52 2.77 27.13 12.16
C MET A 52 3.05 26.88 13.66
N LYS A 53 2.61 27.76 14.56
CA LYS A 53 2.72 27.59 16.02
C LYS A 53 1.86 26.43 16.57
N THR A 54 0.81 26.01 15.86
CA THR A 54 -0.13 24.95 16.32
C THR A 54 0.40 23.51 16.18
N ASP A 55 1.49 23.28 15.44
CA ASP A 55 2.04 21.94 15.14
C ASP A 55 3.58 21.91 15.29
N ARG A 56 4.27 20.88 14.79
CA ARG A 56 5.74 20.74 14.90
C ARG A 56 6.55 21.49 13.83
N THR A 57 5.93 22.30 12.95
CA THR A 57 6.64 22.95 11.82
C THR A 57 7.93 23.68 12.22
N ILE A 58 7.88 24.48 13.29
CA ILE A 58 9.02 25.28 13.75
C ILE A 58 10.05 24.38 14.45
N GLN A 59 9.61 23.40 15.25
CA GLN A 59 10.52 22.42 15.88
C GLN A 59 11.27 21.56 14.85
N GLN A 60 10.63 21.19 13.74
CA GLN A 60 11.31 20.48 12.65
C GLN A 60 12.37 21.38 11.99
N CYS A 61 12.11 22.69 11.85
CA CYS A 61 13.10 23.65 11.37
C CYS A 61 14.29 23.83 12.34
N THR A 62 14.05 23.88 13.66
CA THR A 62 15.15 23.89 14.66
C THR A 62 15.91 22.56 14.70
N ASN A 63 15.26 21.43 14.44
CA ASN A 63 15.94 20.14 14.29
C ASN A 63 16.88 20.17 13.07
N VAL A 64 16.42 20.67 11.92
CA VAL A 64 17.25 20.84 10.69
C VAL A 64 18.46 21.74 10.94
N ALA A 65 18.35 22.77 11.78
CA ALA A 65 19.44 23.67 12.15
C ALA A 65 20.64 22.99 12.85
N HIS A 66 20.55 21.70 13.22
CA HIS A 66 21.65 20.92 13.81
C HIS A 66 22.54 20.19 12.78
N LEU A 67 22.12 20.09 11.51
CA LEU A 67 22.83 19.31 10.49
C LEU A 67 24.31 19.73 10.34
N HIS A 68 25.21 18.77 10.19
CA HIS A 68 26.64 19.08 9.98
C HIS A 68 26.85 19.73 8.59
N GLY A 69 27.75 20.72 8.56
CA GLY A 69 27.99 21.57 7.40
C GLY A 69 26.79 22.42 6.94
N ILE A 70 25.70 22.58 7.71
CA ILE A 70 24.63 23.52 7.35
C ILE A 70 25.13 24.98 7.43
N LEU A 71 24.81 25.78 6.43
CA LEU A 71 25.29 27.15 6.27
C LEU A 71 24.14 28.18 6.37
N LYS A 72 24.46 29.40 6.81
CA LYS A 72 23.56 30.53 7.12
C LYS A 72 22.42 30.18 8.10
N TYR A 73 21.38 29.47 7.64
CA TYR A 73 20.11 29.23 8.34
C TYR A 73 19.48 27.88 7.93
N ALA A 74 18.71 27.27 8.84
CA ALA A 74 17.60 26.39 8.44
C ALA A 74 16.36 27.26 8.19
N ILE A 75 15.52 26.95 7.19
CA ILE A 75 14.45 27.87 6.77
C ILE A 75 13.12 27.14 6.52
N THR A 76 12.02 27.77 6.94
CA THR A 76 10.63 27.39 6.60
C THR A 76 9.98 28.48 5.75
N MET A 77 9.47 28.11 4.56
CA MET A 77 8.72 28.95 3.62
C MET A 77 7.27 29.24 4.10
N PRO A 78 6.55 30.24 3.54
CA PRO A 78 5.23 30.67 4.07
C PRO A 78 4.10 29.64 3.99
N ASP A 79 4.17 28.71 3.03
CA ASP A 79 3.32 27.54 2.89
C ASP A 79 3.62 26.43 3.91
N GLY A 80 4.73 26.53 4.65
CA GLY A 80 5.27 25.47 5.47
C GLY A 80 4.35 24.92 6.57
N HIS A 81 4.42 23.61 6.76
CA HIS A 81 3.58 22.83 7.68
C HIS A 81 4.28 21.51 8.08
N GLU A 82 3.79 20.84 9.12
CA GLU A 82 4.45 19.64 9.69
C GLU A 82 4.68 18.53 8.64
N GLY A 83 5.92 18.05 8.59
CA GLY A 83 6.40 16.99 7.69
C GLY A 83 7.04 15.83 8.45
N TYR A 84 8.24 15.43 8.04
CA TYR A 84 9.00 14.28 8.58
C TYR A 84 10.50 14.59 8.52
N GLY A 85 11.15 14.75 9.67
CA GLY A 85 12.50 15.31 9.79
C GLY A 85 12.50 16.79 9.43
N PHE A 86 12.49 17.09 8.13
CA PHE A 86 12.20 18.41 7.60
C PHE A 86 10.67 18.66 7.56
N PRO A 87 10.22 19.90 7.84
CA PRO A 87 8.85 20.30 7.57
C PRO A 87 8.60 20.35 6.05
N ILE A 88 7.34 20.36 5.64
CA ILE A 88 6.98 20.84 4.30
C ILE A 88 7.19 22.36 4.28
N GLY A 89 7.64 22.93 3.16
CA GLY A 89 8.21 24.29 3.12
C GLY A 89 9.64 24.37 3.65
N GLY A 90 10.28 23.23 3.94
CA GLY A 90 11.62 23.19 4.54
C GLY A 90 12.74 23.35 3.53
N VAL A 91 13.72 24.19 3.86
CA VAL A 91 14.93 24.47 3.06
C VAL A 91 16.17 24.46 3.94
N ALA A 92 17.24 23.81 3.48
CA ALA A 92 18.57 23.91 4.08
C ALA A 92 19.68 23.74 3.05
N ALA A 93 20.71 24.58 3.10
CA ALA A 93 21.94 24.39 2.33
C ALA A 93 23.03 23.80 3.23
N THR A 94 23.55 22.63 2.86
CA THR A 94 24.73 22.02 3.47
C THR A 94 25.95 22.19 2.56
N ASP A 95 27.14 22.31 3.13
CA ASP A 95 28.39 22.41 2.38
C ASP A 95 28.58 21.22 1.40
N TYR A 96 29.17 21.46 0.23
CA TYR A 96 29.33 20.41 -0.78
C TYR A 96 30.38 19.36 -0.42
N ASP A 97 31.40 19.72 0.36
CA ASP A 97 32.54 18.85 0.69
C ASP A 97 32.48 18.31 2.13
N GLU A 98 32.01 19.11 3.09
CA GLU A 98 31.90 18.71 4.51
C GLU A 98 30.45 18.46 4.98
N GLY A 99 29.45 18.82 4.18
CA GLY A 99 28.04 18.77 4.56
C GLY A 99 27.37 17.40 4.50
N LEU A 100 26.14 17.35 5.01
CA LEU A 100 25.29 16.16 4.98
C LEU A 100 24.27 16.18 3.83
N ILE A 101 23.96 15.00 3.31
CA ILE A 101 22.83 14.73 2.41
C ILE A 101 21.75 13.97 3.17
N SER A 102 20.48 14.38 3.06
CA SER A 102 19.34 13.73 3.71
C SER A 102 18.13 13.56 2.79
N PRO A 103 17.71 12.31 2.48
CA PRO A 103 16.44 12.04 1.84
C PRO A 103 15.24 12.50 2.68
N GLY A 104 15.40 12.68 4.00
CA GLY A 104 14.38 13.33 4.85
C GLY A 104 14.11 14.78 4.46
N GLY A 105 15.13 15.48 3.95
CA GLY A 105 15.07 16.85 3.40
C GLY A 105 14.69 16.94 1.91
N VAL A 106 14.42 15.80 1.27
CA VAL A 106 13.77 15.71 -0.04
C VAL A 106 12.32 15.25 0.15
N GLY A 107 12.11 14.29 1.04
CA GLY A 107 10.81 13.89 1.57
C GLY A 107 10.25 12.59 0.99
N TYR A 108 9.13 12.19 1.59
CA TYR A 108 8.18 11.21 1.08
C TYR A 108 6.81 11.87 1.05
N ASP A 109 5.90 11.36 0.22
CA ASP A 109 4.48 11.30 0.56
C ASP A 109 4.27 10.29 1.72
N ILE A 110 3.56 10.63 2.80
CA ILE A 110 3.45 9.76 4.00
C ILE A 110 2.00 9.55 4.46
N ASN A 111 1.72 8.33 4.94
CA ASN A 111 0.50 7.83 5.57
C ASN A 111 0.91 6.74 6.59
N CYS A 112 0.27 6.52 7.76
CA CYS A 112 0.77 5.52 8.76
C CYS A 112 -0.31 4.75 9.59
N PHE A 113 0.07 3.63 10.21
CA PHE A 113 -0.68 2.74 11.12
C PHE A 113 -0.08 2.69 12.55
N CYS A 114 -0.83 2.33 13.59
CA CYS A 114 -0.28 2.09 14.94
C CYS A 114 0.70 0.91 14.99
N GLY A 115 1.74 0.96 15.83
CA GLY A 115 2.70 -0.14 16.02
C GLY A 115 2.11 -1.52 16.31
N SER A 116 0.95 -1.56 16.98
CA SER A 116 0.22 -2.81 17.29
C SER A 116 -0.56 -3.41 16.11
N SER A 117 -0.65 -2.74 14.96
CA SER A 117 -1.39 -3.25 13.81
C SER A 117 -0.80 -4.54 13.23
N LEU A 118 -1.61 -5.59 13.15
CA LEU A 118 -1.20 -6.90 12.64
C LEU A 118 -1.18 -6.91 11.11
N VAL A 119 0.02 -7.06 10.55
CA VAL A 119 0.29 -7.24 9.12
C VAL A 119 0.21 -8.72 8.77
N LEU A 120 -0.48 -9.06 7.68
CA LEU A 120 -0.61 -10.44 7.22
C LEU A 120 0.58 -10.81 6.30
N THR A 121 1.41 -11.76 6.72
CA THR A 121 2.61 -12.22 5.96
C THR A 121 2.27 -13.14 4.78
N ASP A 122 3.22 -13.46 3.91
CA ASP A 122 3.03 -14.44 2.82
C ASP A 122 2.65 -15.83 3.37
N PHE A 123 3.33 -16.29 4.42
CA PHE A 123 2.94 -17.47 5.21
C PHE A 123 1.62 -17.29 6.00
N GLY A 124 0.99 -16.12 5.91
CA GLY A 124 -0.38 -15.85 6.34
C GLY A 124 -0.58 -15.88 7.86
N TYR A 125 0.46 -15.53 8.62
CA TYR A 125 0.34 -15.19 10.04
C TYR A 125 0.30 -13.67 10.23
N GLY A 126 -0.28 -13.21 11.33
CA GLY A 126 -0.26 -11.80 11.74
C GLY A 126 1.02 -11.46 12.49
N LYS A 127 1.72 -10.39 12.10
CA LYS A 127 2.87 -9.84 12.84
C LYS A 127 2.67 -8.33 13.10
N PRO A 128 2.85 -7.81 14.33
CA PRO A 128 2.71 -6.38 14.61
C PRO A 128 3.67 -5.54 13.76
N ILE A 129 3.17 -4.45 13.16
CA ILE A 129 3.94 -3.61 12.24
C ILE A 129 5.21 -3.03 12.89
N SER A 130 5.18 -2.66 14.18
CA SER A 130 6.39 -2.22 14.90
C SER A 130 7.46 -3.31 14.97
N SER A 131 7.08 -4.57 15.16
CA SER A 131 8.01 -5.71 15.26
C SER A 131 8.66 -6.10 13.93
N LEU A 132 8.15 -5.60 12.80
CA LEU A 132 8.81 -5.72 11.49
C LEU A 132 10.04 -4.82 11.37
N SER A 133 10.20 -3.79 12.22
CA SER A 133 11.37 -2.90 12.20
C SER A 133 12.71 -3.64 12.28
N LEU A 134 12.73 -4.80 12.93
CA LEU A 134 13.91 -5.66 13.12
C LEU A 134 14.26 -6.49 11.87
N ASP A 135 13.28 -6.95 11.10
CA ASP A 135 13.45 -8.03 10.12
C ASP A 135 12.71 -7.84 8.77
N TRP A 136 12.10 -6.67 8.53
CA TRP A 136 11.27 -6.43 7.33
C TRP A 136 11.96 -6.77 6.01
N LYS A 137 13.30 -6.67 5.91
CA LYS A 137 14.10 -7.03 4.72
C LYS A 137 13.91 -8.49 4.27
N SER A 138 13.58 -9.36 5.20
CA SER A 138 13.31 -10.79 4.98
C SER A 138 11.82 -11.13 4.97
N GLN A 139 10.94 -10.15 5.20
CA GLN A 139 9.51 -10.35 5.34
C GLN A 139 8.76 -10.01 4.05
N ARG A 140 7.71 -10.81 3.80
CA ARG A 140 6.80 -10.69 2.66
C ARG A 140 5.39 -10.62 3.19
N VAL A 141 4.54 -9.83 2.54
CA VAL A 141 3.17 -9.53 2.99
C VAL A 141 2.14 -9.89 1.94
N ARG A 142 0.92 -10.17 2.35
CA ARG A 142 -0.22 -10.31 1.43
C ARG A 142 -0.66 -8.93 0.95
N CYS A 143 -1.01 -8.85 -0.33
CA CYS A 143 -1.56 -7.67 -0.99
C CYS A 143 -2.71 -8.06 -1.92
N ILE A 144 -3.40 -7.07 -2.48
CA ILE A 144 -4.39 -7.29 -3.55
C ILE A 144 -3.81 -6.78 -4.87
N GLU A 145 -3.53 -7.70 -5.78
CA GLU A 145 -3.09 -7.44 -7.15
C GLU A 145 -4.28 -7.03 -8.02
N GLU A 146 -4.13 -5.96 -8.81
CA GLU A 146 -5.09 -5.47 -9.81
C GLU A 146 -6.54 -5.30 -9.30
N ARG A 147 -6.73 -5.13 -7.98
CA ARG A 147 -8.03 -5.21 -7.27
C ARG A 147 -8.82 -6.52 -7.55
N THR A 148 -8.19 -7.58 -8.05
CA THR A 148 -8.89 -8.80 -8.51
C THR A 148 -8.32 -10.12 -8.00
N ARG A 149 -7.07 -10.18 -7.53
CA ARG A 149 -6.45 -11.41 -6.99
C ARG A 149 -5.71 -11.15 -5.68
N ALA A 150 -5.62 -12.18 -4.83
CA ALA A 150 -4.64 -12.20 -3.74
C ALA A 150 -3.23 -12.27 -4.34
N GLY A 151 -2.31 -11.55 -3.72
CA GLY A 151 -0.90 -11.50 -4.06
C GLY A 151 0.01 -11.59 -2.84
N GLU A 152 1.30 -11.65 -3.12
CA GLU A 152 2.37 -11.66 -2.13
C GLU A 152 3.47 -10.71 -2.60
N THR A 153 3.99 -9.88 -1.72
CA THR A 153 4.92 -8.81 -2.09
C THR A 153 5.94 -8.56 -1.00
N ASP A 154 7.17 -8.23 -1.40
CA ASP A 154 8.28 -8.03 -0.50
C ASP A 154 8.18 -6.62 0.14
N ILE A 155 8.60 -6.49 1.40
CA ILE A 155 8.64 -5.17 2.07
C ILE A 155 9.86 -4.38 1.60
N VAL A 156 9.62 -3.24 0.97
CA VAL A 156 10.62 -2.39 0.30
C VAL A 156 10.56 -0.92 0.70
N GLY A 157 9.62 -0.50 1.55
CA GLY A 157 9.78 0.66 2.45
C GLY A 157 9.64 0.20 3.90
N PHE A 158 10.15 0.95 4.88
CA PHE A 158 9.73 0.79 6.28
C PHE A 158 9.97 2.11 6.99
N LEU A 159 8.94 2.62 7.66
CA LEU A 159 8.84 3.96 8.19
C LEU A 159 8.29 3.90 9.62
N SER A 160 8.72 4.84 10.45
CA SER A 160 8.23 5.06 11.82
C SER A 160 8.31 6.55 12.15
N ARG A 161 7.25 7.12 12.74
CA ARG A 161 7.18 8.49 13.26
C ARG A 161 6.25 8.58 14.48
N PRO A 162 6.48 9.48 15.45
CA PRO A 162 5.54 9.67 16.56
C PRO A 162 4.22 10.28 16.08
N ALA A 163 3.10 9.91 16.70
CA ALA A 163 1.81 10.55 16.49
C ALA A 163 1.14 10.97 17.81
N LYS A 164 0.33 12.05 17.73
CA LYS A 164 -0.57 12.49 18.82
C LYS A 164 -2.03 12.07 18.64
N LYS A 165 -2.36 11.64 17.42
CA LYS A 165 -3.72 11.59 16.89
C LYS A 165 -3.83 10.41 15.94
N ILE A 166 -4.71 9.49 16.26
CA ILE A 166 -4.96 8.31 15.45
C ILE A 166 -6.46 8.03 15.41
N LEU A 167 -6.95 7.54 14.28
CA LEU A 167 -8.34 7.17 14.12
C LEU A 167 -8.48 5.66 14.25
N LYS A 168 -9.41 5.26 15.11
CA LYS A 168 -9.89 3.90 15.24
C LYS A 168 -11.06 3.68 14.29
N VAL A 169 -10.89 2.78 13.33
CA VAL A 169 -11.99 2.26 12.51
C VAL A 169 -12.55 0.99 13.12
N ARG A 170 -13.87 0.79 12.99
CA ARG A 170 -14.57 -0.46 13.31
C ARG A 170 -15.59 -0.78 12.22
N THR A 171 -15.59 -2.02 11.74
CA THR A 171 -16.59 -2.51 10.77
C THR A 171 -17.74 -3.28 11.43
N LEU A 172 -18.83 -3.48 10.67
CA LEU A 172 -20.05 -4.16 11.10
C LEU A 172 -19.79 -5.60 11.55
N LEU A 173 -18.84 -6.29 10.94
CA LEU A 173 -18.43 -7.65 11.32
C LEU A 173 -17.13 -7.71 12.13
N GLY A 174 -16.73 -6.57 12.73
CA GLY A 174 -15.77 -6.51 13.83
C GLY A 174 -14.30 -6.56 13.41
N ASN A 175 -13.94 -6.05 12.24
CA ASN A 175 -12.55 -5.69 11.94
C ASN A 175 -12.26 -4.30 12.49
N GLU A 176 -11.11 -4.11 13.13
CA GLU A 176 -10.70 -2.85 13.78
C GLU A 176 -9.25 -2.52 13.43
N ALA A 177 -8.94 -1.26 13.13
CA ALA A 177 -7.57 -0.78 12.92
C ALA A 177 -7.37 0.60 13.55
N LEU A 178 -6.11 0.93 13.83
CA LEU A 178 -5.66 2.24 14.29
C LEU A 178 -4.74 2.82 13.22
N ALA A 179 -5.16 3.87 12.52
CA ALA A 179 -4.35 4.51 11.47
C ALA A 179 -4.47 6.04 11.48
N THR A 180 -3.50 6.73 10.89
CA THR A 180 -3.50 8.18 10.79
C THR A 180 -4.68 8.66 9.92
N GLU A 181 -5.12 9.89 10.16
CA GLU A 181 -6.35 10.45 9.59
C GLU A 181 -6.32 10.59 8.03
N ASP A 182 -5.12 10.57 7.47
CA ASP A 182 -4.74 10.57 6.06
C ASP A 182 -4.48 9.16 5.48
N HIS A 183 -4.42 8.10 6.30
CA HIS A 183 -4.04 6.78 5.82
C HIS A 183 -5.11 6.15 4.89
N PRO A 184 -4.81 5.83 3.61
CA PRO A 184 -5.78 5.34 2.62
C PRO A 184 -6.22 3.89 2.86
N PHE A 185 -7.53 3.64 2.69
CA PHE A 185 -8.19 2.32 2.82
C PHE A 185 -8.99 2.01 1.54
N LEU A 186 -8.86 0.80 0.97
CA LEU A 186 -9.64 0.42 -0.22
C LEU A 186 -11.16 0.40 0.04
N THR A 187 -11.89 1.18 -0.75
CA THR A 187 -13.36 1.23 -0.84
C THR A 187 -13.81 0.89 -2.27
N PRO A 188 -15.13 0.72 -2.56
CA PRO A 188 -15.62 0.54 -3.92
C PRO A 188 -15.26 1.68 -4.90
N LYS A 189 -14.79 2.83 -4.41
CA LYS A 189 -14.38 4.00 -5.22
C LYS A 189 -12.86 4.08 -5.43
N GLY A 190 -12.06 3.27 -4.75
CA GLY A 190 -10.60 3.38 -4.70
C GLY A 190 -10.08 3.47 -3.27
N MET A 191 -8.79 3.77 -3.08
CA MET A 191 -8.26 3.99 -1.74
C MET A 191 -8.72 5.35 -1.22
N VAL A 192 -9.37 5.38 -0.06
CA VAL A 192 -9.97 6.56 0.55
C VAL A 192 -9.40 6.68 1.96
N PRO A 193 -8.67 7.76 2.29
CA PRO A 193 -8.12 7.99 3.63
C PRO A 193 -9.07 7.86 4.82
N LEU A 194 -8.55 7.46 5.97
CA LEU A 194 -9.37 6.88 7.03
C LEU A 194 -10.39 7.88 7.61
N GLY A 195 -9.99 9.11 7.90
CA GLY A 195 -10.94 10.15 8.35
C GLY A 195 -11.92 10.62 7.27
N LYS A 196 -11.92 9.97 6.10
CA LYS A 196 -12.79 10.24 4.97
C LYS A 196 -13.86 9.19 4.77
N ILE A 197 -13.69 7.99 5.33
CA ILE A 197 -14.66 6.91 5.22
C ILE A 197 -15.88 7.25 6.08
N PRO A 198 -17.05 7.55 5.49
CA PRO A 198 -18.26 7.79 6.28
C PRO A 198 -18.71 6.53 7.00
N ARG A 199 -19.42 6.70 8.12
CA ARG A 199 -20.24 5.61 8.69
C ARG A 199 -21.23 5.12 7.60
N THR A 200 -21.45 3.82 7.51
CA THR A 200 -22.12 3.08 6.42
C THR A 200 -21.35 2.91 5.09
N THR A 201 -20.14 3.47 4.93
CA THR A 201 -19.33 3.20 3.73
C THR A 201 -18.60 1.88 3.79
N LYS A 202 -18.50 1.23 2.62
CA LYS A 202 -17.88 -0.07 2.46
C LYS A 202 -16.37 0.02 2.29
N VAL A 203 -15.66 -0.85 3.01
CA VAL A 203 -14.20 -1.02 2.96
C VAL A 203 -13.88 -2.48 2.65
N ALA A 204 -12.82 -2.71 1.88
CA ALA A 204 -12.33 -4.05 1.61
C ALA A 204 -11.66 -4.58 2.88
N VAL A 205 -12.23 -5.64 3.45
CA VAL A 205 -11.60 -6.42 4.50
C VAL A 205 -11.15 -7.77 3.95
N PHE A 206 -10.03 -8.28 4.44
CA PHE A 206 -9.59 -9.66 4.23
C PHE A 206 -10.03 -10.52 5.43
N PRO A 207 -11.00 -11.45 5.29
CA PRO A 207 -11.55 -12.20 6.44
C PRO A 207 -10.60 -13.21 7.09
N PHE A 208 -9.54 -13.61 6.39
CA PHE A 208 -8.49 -14.51 6.87
C PHE A 208 -7.46 -13.74 7.70
N THR A 209 -7.38 -14.04 8.99
CA THR A 209 -6.45 -13.44 9.96
C THR A 209 -5.22 -14.31 10.19
N GLY A 210 -5.30 -15.61 9.87
CA GLY A 210 -4.33 -16.59 10.32
C GLY A 210 -4.32 -16.73 11.84
N VAL A 211 -3.12 -16.93 12.37
CA VAL A 211 -2.78 -16.80 13.80
C VAL A 211 -1.65 -15.78 13.93
N GLU A 212 -1.42 -15.25 15.13
CA GLU A 212 -0.28 -14.37 15.38
C GLU A 212 1.06 -15.13 15.29
N TYR A 213 2.14 -14.39 15.05
CA TYR A 213 3.50 -14.93 15.02
C TYR A 213 3.96 -15.40 16.40
N GLU A 214 4.64 -16.53 16.41
CA GLU A 214 5.20 -17.17 17.61
C GLU A 214 6.59 -17.69 17.24
N GLU A 215 7.63 -17.17 17.90
CA GLU A 215 9.03 -17.56 17.65
C GLU A 215 9.19 -19.07 17.96
N PRO A 216 9.66 -19.91 17.01
CA PRO A 216 9.79 -21.34 17.26
C PRO A 216 10.82 -21.63 18.36
N THR A 217 10.43 -22.37 19.39
CA THR A 217 11.39 -23.00 20.31
C THR A 217 12.30 -23.95 19.51
N GLU A 218 13.60 -23.95 19.82
CA GLU A 218 14.56 -24.70 19.01
C GLU A 218 14.42 -26.21 19.22
N LEU A 219 14.15 -26.91 18.11
CA LEU A 219 13.82 -28.33 18.06
C LEU A 219 14.43 -28.93 16.79
N SER A 220 15.20 -30.00 16.92
CA SER A 220 15.70 -30.76 15.76
C SER A 220 14.56 -31.53 15.08
N ILE A 221 14.59 -31.58 13.75
CA ILE A 221 13.56 -32.18 12.89
C ILE A 221 14.15 -33.23 11.96
N VAL A 222 15.34 -32.97 11.39
CA VAL A 222 16.13 -33.95 10.62
C VAL A 222 17.63 -33.64 10.79
N ALA A 223 18.40 -34.63 11.23
CA ALA A 223 19.86 -34.61 11.31
C ALA A 223 20.52 -35.44 10.19
N ARG A 224 21.85 -35.65 10.23
CA ARG A 224 22.57 -36.47 9.23
C ARG A 224 22.18 -37.94 9.35
N GLU A 225 22.01 -38.37 10.60
CA GLU A 225 21.77 -39.73 11.05
C GLU A 225 20.41 -40.23 10.54
N ASP A 226 19.38 -39.37 10.55
CA ASP A 226 18.06 -39.66 10.00
C ASP A 226 18.11 -39.96 8.49
N ILE A 227 18.93 -39.22 7.73
CA ILE A 227 19.11 -39.42 6.29
C ILE A 227 19.90 -40.70 6.00
N GLN A 228 20.90 -41.03 6.82
CA GLN A 228 21.68 -42.27 6.74
C GLN A 228 20.83 -43.50 7.13
N ALA A 229 19.89 -43.36 8.07
CA ALA A 229 18.95 -44.39 8.48
C ALA A 229 17.85 -44.69 7.45
N LEU A 230 17.67 -43.86 6.41
CA LEU A 230 16.65 -44.10 5.40
C LEU A 230 16.97 -45.36 4.56
N PRO A 231 16.00 -46.28 4.37
CA PRO A 231 16.15 -47.46 3.52
C PRO A 231 16.04 -47.09 2.03
N ILE A 232 17.00 -46.30 1.54
CA ILE A 232 17.07 -45.78 0.17
C ILE A 232 18.42 -46.10 -0.49
N PRO A 233 18.44 -46.46 -1.79
CA PRO A 233 19.67 -46.89 -2.46
C PRO A 233 20.57 -45.73 -2.91
N GLY A 234 21.86 -45.81 -2.57
CA GLY A 234 22.97 -44.95 -3.03
C GLY A 234 23.72 -44.30 -1.86
N SER A 235 24.77 -43.53 -2.14
CA SER A 235 25.53 -42.82 -1.09
C SER A 235 24.63 -41.81 -0.37
N HIS A 236 24.47 -41.97 0.95
CA HIS A 236 23.79 -41.01 1.82
C HIS A 236 24.62 -39.75 2.06
N GLU A 237 25.95 -39.88 2.15
CA GLU A 237 26.85 -38.74 2.44
C GLU A 237 26.76 -37.65 1.37
N LEU A 238 26.61 -38.01 0.09
CA LEU A 238 26.35 -37.07 -0.99
C LEU A 238 24.97 -36.38 -0.87
N LEU A 239 23.98 -37.03 -0.25
CA LEU A 239 22.65 -36.44 0.00
C LEU A 239 22.72 -35.46 1.17
N CYS A 240 23.42 -35.81 2.26
CA CYS A 240 23.71 -34.90 3.36
C CYS A 240 24.44 -33.66 2.85
N THR A 241 25.54 -33.85 2.12
CA THR A 241 26.34 -32.77 1.53
C THR A 241 25.52 -31.83 0.64
N GLU A 242 24.57 -32.34 -0.15
CA GLU A 242 23.71 -31.48 -0.99
C GLU A 242 22.67 -30.70 -0.17
N LEU A 243 22.17 -31.27 0.93
CA LEU A 243 21.21 -30.60 1.81
C LEU A 243 21.89 -29.54 2.69
N GLU A 244 23.08 -29.82 3.21
CA GLU A 244 23.91 -28.88 3.98
C GLU A 244 24.27 -27.66 3.12
N LYS A 245 24.74 -27.87 1.88
CA LYS A 245 24.99 -26.81 0.88
C LYS A 245 23.74 -25.98 0.52
N ARG A 246 22.54 -26.42 0.91
CA ARG A 246 21.27 -25.72 0.70
C ARG A 246 20.71 -25.09 1.99
N GLY A 247 21.37 -25.25 3.13
CA GLY A 247 20.85 -24.86 4.44
C GLY A 247 19.61 -25.67 4.84
N LEU A 248 19.57 -26.96 4.47
CA LEU A 248 18.47 -27.89 4.73
C LEU A 248 18.85 -29.04 5.69
N LEU A 249 20.11 -29.10 6.12
CA LEU A 249 20.59 -29.91 7.24
C LEU A 249 21.60 -29.11 8.08
N PRO A 250 21.63 -29.28 9.41
CA PRO A 250 20.55 -29.89 10.21
C PRO A 250 19.25 -29.07 10.05
N LEU A 251 18.10 -29.74 9.95
CA LEU A 251 16.80 -29.09 9.88
C LEU A 251 16.26 -28.93 11.31
N ASN A 252 16.07 -27.69 11.75
CA ASN A 252 15.43 -27.36 13.02
C ASN A 252 14.15 -26.52 12.80
N SER A 253 13.37 -26.34 13.86
CA SER A 253 12.15 -25.52 13.92
C SER A 253 12.32 -24.05 13.50
N LYS A 254 13.52 -23.48 13.69
CA LYS A 254 13.87 -22.09 13.34
C LYS A 254 14.36 -21.92 11.89
N ASN A 255 14.55 -23.01 11.15
CA ASN A 255 15.06 -22.93 9.78
C ASN A 255 14.06 -22.20 8.87
N ALA A 256 14.48 -21.10 8.24
CA ALA A 256 13.64 -20.25 7.39
C ALA A 256 13.02 -20.97 6.17
N LYS A 257 13.49 -22.18 5.82
CA LYS A 257 12.92 -23.03 4.76
C LYS A 257 11.89 -24.06 5.26
N LEU A 258 11.79 -24.29 6.58
CA LEU A 258 10.79 -25.18 7.16
C LEU A 258 9.34 -24.82 6.79
N PRO A 259 8.91 -23.54 6.76
CA PRO A 259 7.56 -23.17 6.31
C PRO A 259 7.19 -23.75 4.94
N LEU A 260 8.12 -23.72 3.99
CA LEU A 260 7.95 -24.24 2.63
C LEU A 260 7.91 -25.77 2.61
N LEU A 261 8.78 -26.42 3.41
CA LEU A 261 8.78 -27.88 3.57
C LEU A 261 7.46 -28.37 4.18
N LEU A 262 6.89 -27.67 5.16
CA LEU A 262 5.60 -28.01 5.76
C LEU A 262 4.44 -27.87 4.76
N LYS A 263 4.41 -26.80 3.96
CA LYS A 263 3.42 -26.67 2.87
C LYS A 263 3.52 -27.86 1.90
N ILE A 264 4.74 -28.16 1.43
CA ILE A 264 5.01 -29.25 0.48
C ILE A 264 4.68 -30.63 1.06
N MET A 265 5.03 -30.89 2.32
CA MET A 265 4.74 -32.13 3.05
C MET A 265 3.22 -32.35 3.18
N GLY A 266 2.48 -31.32 3.62
CA GLY A 266 1.01 -31.39 3.74
C GLY A 266 0.34 -31.70 2.40
N PHE A 267 0.75 -31.01 1.33
CA PHE A 267 0.23 -31.26 -0.01
C PHE A 267 0.58 -32.66 -0.54
N ILE A 268 1.78 -33.19 -0.26
CA ILE A 268 2.17 -34.54 -0.68
C ILE A 268 1.39 -35.62 0.08
N ILE A 269 1.03 -35.39 1.35
CA ILE A 269 0.15 -36.31 2.09
C ILE A 269 -1.27 -36.31 1.51
N GLY A 270 -1.78 -35.15 1.04
CA GLY A 270 -3.03 -35.01 0.28
C GLY A 270 -2.95 -35.59 -1.14
N ASP A 271 -2.77 -34.75 -2.16
CA ASP A 271 -2.84 -35.14 -3.58
C ASP A 271 -1.49 -35.55 -4.19
N GLY A 272 -0.35 -35.22 -3.58
CA GLY A 272 0.96 -35.59 -4.12
C GLY A 272 1.34 -37.06 -3.95
N THR A 273 2.50 -37.44 -4.50
CA THR A 273 3.09 -38.79 -4.33
C THR A 273 4.60 -38.72 -4.26
N LEU A 274 5.17 -39.36 -3.23
CA LEU A 274 6.62 -39.48 -3.03
C LEU A 274 7.11 -40.89 -3.41
N SER A 275 8.20 -41.00 -4.16
CA SER A 275 8.75 -42.29 -4.61
C SER A 275 10.27 -42.26 -4.72
N PHE A 276 10.92 -43.29 -4.16
CA PHE A 276 12.36 -43.51 -4.26
C PHE A 276 12.63 -45.00 -4.50
N THR A 277 13.28 -45.33 -5.61
CA THR A 277 13.76 -46.66 -6.01
C THR A 277 15.09 -46.51 -6.76
N PRO A 278 15.86 -47.58 -7.05
CA PRO A 278 17.09 -47.47 -7.83
C PRO A 278 16.90 -46.83 -9.21
N LYS A 279 15.73 -47.01 -9.84
CA LYS A 279 15.42 -46.47 -11.18
C LYS A 279 14.58 -45.19 -11.16
N THR A 280 13.88 -44.88 -10.07
CA THR A 280 12.91 -43.79 -10.01
C THR A 280 12.96 -43.06 -8.68
N HIS A 281 13.42 -41.81 -8.68
CA HIS A 281 13.28 -40.87 -7.58
C HIS A 281 12.44 -39.67 -8.05
N VAL A 282 11.23 -39.51 -7.52
CA VAL A 282 10.31 -38.42 -7.91
C VAL A 282 9.34 -38.04 -6.79
N ALA A 283 9.14 -36.73 -6.61
CA ALA A 283 7.96 -36.16 -5.96
C ALA A 283 7.01 -35.65 -7.06
N TRP A 284 5.78 -36.16 -7.10
CA TRP A 284 4.73 -35.71 -8.01
C TRP A 284 3.71 -34.85 -7.26
N PHE A 285 3.22 -33.82 -7.95
CA PHE A 285 2.19 -32.90 -7.49
C PHE A 285 1.09 -32.84 -8.56
N TYR A 286 -0.16 -33.04 -8.15
CA TYR A 286 -1.34 -33.06 -9.02
C TYR A 286 -2.31 -31.96 -8.57
N GLY A 287 -2.98 -31.30 -9.50
CA GLY A 287 -3.85 -30.18 -9.18
C GLY A 287 -4.22 -29.37 -10.41
N LYS A 288 -4.67 -28.13 -10.21
CA LYS A 288 -4.90 -27.19 -11.31
C LYS A 288 -3.61 -26.49 -11.75
N PRO A 289 -3.49 -26.03 -13.02
CA PRO A 289 -2.32 -25.29 -13.47
C PRO A 289 -1.99 -24.05 -12.63
N GLU A 290 -2.98 -23.25 -12.24
CA GLU A 290 -2.76 -22.03 -11.45
C GLU A 290 -2.28 -22.33 -10.03
N ASP A 291 -2.86 -23.33 -9.37
CA ASP A 291 -2.49 -23.74 -8.00
C ASP A 291 -1.11 -24.44 -7.98
N LEU A 292 -0.79 -25.24 -8.99
CA LEU A 292 0.48 -25.95 -9.11
C LEU A 292 1.68 -25.00 -9.29
N GLU A 293 1.50 -23.83 -9.90
CA GLU A 293 2.61 -22.89 -10.12
C GLU A 293 3.10 -22.26 -8.81
N GLU A 294 2.23 -22.09 -7.82
CA GLU A 294 2.62 -21.67 -6.46
C GLU A 294 3.57 -22.70 -5.82
N ILE A 295 3.20 -24.00 -5.88
CA ILE A 295 4.03 -25.10 -5.37
C ILE A 295 5.37 -25.17 -6.13
N ARG A 296 5.38 -24.92 -7.45
CA ARG A 296 6.62 -24.89 -8.24
C ARG A 296 7.58 -23.81 -7.75
N ARG A 297 7.07 -22.60 -7.45
CA ARG A 297 7.86 -21.50 -6.88
C ARG A 297 8.40 -21.86 -5.49
N ASP A 298 7.61 -22.49 -4.63
CA ASP A 298 8.08 -22.91 -3.30
C ASP A 298 9.14 -24.03 -3.38
N VAL A 299 9.03 -24.97 -4.32
CA VAL A 299 10.10 -25.94 -4.64
C VAL A 299 11.37 -25.26 -5.16
N GLN A 300 11.25 -24.17 -5.91
CA GLN A 300 12.38 -23.34 -6.35
C GLN A 300 13.01 -22.53 -5.20
N ARG A 301 12.21 -22.00 -4.25
CA ARG A 301 12.69 -21.30 -3.03
C ARG A 301 13.52 -22.24 -2.11
N LEU A 302 13.21 -23.54 -2.09
CA LEU A 302 14.05 -24.55 -1.45
C LEU A 302 15.40 -24.75 -2.17
N GLY A 303 15.48 -24.41 -3.46
CA GLY A 303 16.66 -24.54 -4.33
C GLY A 303 16.57 -25.69 -5.34
N PHE A 304 15.43 -26.39 -5.45
CA PHE A 304 15.26 -27.55 -6.32
C PHE A 304 14.56 -27.18 -7.64
N LYS A 305 14.82 -27.95 -8.70
CA LYS A 305 14.29 -27.69 -10.05
C LYS A 305 13.01 -28.51 -10.31
N PRO A 306 11.81 -27.90 -10.29
CA PRO A 306 10.59 -28.58 -10.75
C PRO A 306 10.58 -28.69 -12.29
N SER A 307 9.92 -29.71 -12.82
CA SER A 307 9.56 -29.75 -14.24
C SER A 307 8.59 -28.62 -14.60
N ARG A 308 8.33 -28.41 -15.91
CA ARG A 308 7.09 -27.76 -16.35
C ARG A 308 5.86 -28.51 -15.84
N ILE A 309 4.72 -27.84 -15.78
CA ILE A 309 3.41 -28.49 -15.65
C ILE A 309 3.15 -29.27 -16.95
N TYR A 310 2.56 -30.46 -16.81
CA TYR A 310 2.04 -31.28 -17.90
C TYR A 310 0.53 -31.45 -17.68
N SER A 311 -0.26 -31.36 -18.74
CA SER A 311 -1.70 -31.64 -18.71
C SER A 311 -2.02 -32.79 -19.66
N ARG A 312 -2.97 -33.64 -19.28
CA ARG A 312 -3.48 -34.74 -20.11
C ARG A 312 -4.95 -35.01 -19.85
N THR A 313 -5.73 -35.23 -20.90
CA THR A 313 -7.07 -35.82 -20.75
C THR A 313 -6.93 -37.25 -20.28
N ARG A 314 -7.74 -37.66 -19.29
CA ARG A 314 -7.87 -39.04 -18.84
C ARG A 314 -9.34 -39.42 -18.79
N GLU A 315 -9.66 -40.58 -19.33
CA GLU A 315 -10.93 -41.24 -19.07
C GLU A 315 -10.83 -42.03 -17.75
N SER A 316 -11.91 -42.01 -16.98
CA SER A 316 -12.04 -42.71 -15.71
C SER A 316 -13.38 -43.43 -15.67
N ARG A 317 -13.38 -44.62 -15.06
CA ARG A 317 -14.60 -45.37 -14.72
C ARG A 317 -14.59 -45.62 -13.21
N ILE A 318 -15.62 -45.12 -12.53
CA ILE A 318 -15.85 -45.41 -11.11
C ILE A 318 -17.10 -46.28 -11.00
N THR A 319 -16.89 -47.56 -10.73
CA THR A 319 -17.96 -48.49 -10.33
C THR A 319 -18.28 -48.26 -8.85
N THR A 320 -19.53 -47.94 -8.56
CA THR A 320 -20.07 -47.80 -7.19
C THR A 320 -21.08 -48.90 -6.92
N LYS A 321 -21.55 -49.02 -5.66
CA LYS A 321 -22.66 -49.93 -5.30
C LYS A 321 -23.98 -49.62 -6.04
N TYR A 322 -24.11 -48.46 -6.65
CA TYR A 322 -25.37 -47.98 -7.24
C TYR A 322 -25.33 -47.85 -8.77
N SER A 323 -24.16 -47.55 -9.35
CA SER A 323 -23.98 -47.38 -10.80
C SER A 323 -22.51 -47.28 -11.22
N ASP A 324 -22.27 -47.44 -12.52
CA ASP A 324 -21.00 -47.18 -13.20
C ASP A 324 -20.96 -45.74 -13.76
N TYR A 325 -20.00 -44.94 -13.30
CA TYR A 325 -19.76 -43.60 -13.83
C TYR A 325 -18.53 -43.59 -14.75
N LYS A 326 -18.72 -43.38 -16.06
CA LYS A 326 -17.65 -43.00 -17.00
C LYS A 326 -17.58 -41.48 -17.12
N PHE A 327 -16.38 -40.91 -17.03
CA PHE A 327 -16.15 -39.48 -17.29
C PHE A 327 -14.72 -39.23 -17.79
N SER A 328 -14.56 -38.20 -18.61
CA SER A 328 -13.25 -37.65 -18.99
C SER A 328 -12.94 -36.40 -18.16
N PHE A 329 -11.67 -36.20 -17.81
CA PHE A 329 -11.19 -34.99 -17.13
C PHE A 329 -9.76 -34.64 -17.54
N SER A 330 -9.39 -33.37 -17.41
CA SER A 330 -8.00 -32.94 -17.60
C SER A 330 -7.22 -33.06 -16.29
N GLU A 331 -6.26 -33.97 -16.24
CA GLU A 331 -5.31 -34.12 -15.13
C GLU A 331 -4.08 -33.25 -15.42
N SER A 332 -3.78 -32.29 -14.54
CA SER A 332 -2.55 -31.50 -14.61
C SER A 332 -1.62 -31.82 -13.43
N ALA A 333 -0.32 -31.88 -13.71
CA ALA A 333 0.69 -32.28 -12.75
C ALA A 333 2.09 -31.74 -13.08
N PHE A 334 2.95 -31.60 -12.06
CA PHE A 334 4.41 -31.46 -12.27
C PHE A 334 5.18 -32.42 -11.35
N LYS A 335 6.48 -32.54 -11.59
CA LYS A 335 7.39 -33.40 -10.82
C LYS A 335 8.66 -32.68 -10.40
N ALA A 336 9.12 -32.94 -9.18
CA ALA A 336 10.49 -32.66 -8.76
C ALA A 336 11.30 -33.95 -8.79
N ARG A 337 12.45 -33.93 -9.48
CA ARG A 337 13.43 -35.04 -9.51
C ARG A 337 14.70 -34.58 -8.80
N SER A 338 14.76 -34.81 -7.51
CA SER A 338 15.96 -34.64 -6.69
C SER A 338 16.01 -35.78 -5.67
N ARG A 339 17.16 -36.43 -5.51
CA ARG A 339 17.32 -37.49 -4.52
C ARG A 339 17.28 -36.90 -3.10
N SER A 340 18.03 -35.83 -2.87
CA SER A 340 18.15 -35.11 -1.59
C SER A 340 16.81 -34.57 -1.08
N LEU A 341 16.02 -33.89 -1.92
CA LEU A 341 14.68 -33.40 -1.53
C LEU A 341 13.75 -34.55 -1.08
N ILE A 342 13.80 -35.67 -1.78
CA ILE A 342 12.93 -36.82 -1.50
C ILE A 342 13.39 -37.54 -0.22
N SER A 343 14.70 -37.60 0.02
CA SER A 343 15.27 -38.09 1.28
C SER A 343 14.86 -37.20 2.45
N LEU A 344 15.03 -35.87 2.34
CA LEU A 344 14.61 -34.93 3.38
C LEU A 344 13.12 -35.07 3.72
N LEU A 345 12.25 -35.08 2.71
CA LEU A 345 10.82 -35.26 2.93
C LEU A 345 10.50 -36.63 3.56
N ALA A 346 11.21 -37.70 3.20
CA ALA A 346 11.04 -39.02 3.80
C ALA A 346 11.50 -39.06 5.27
N ALA A 347 12.61 -38.41 5.62
CA ALA A 347 13.08 -38.27 7.01
C ALA A 347 12.14 -37.41 7.85
N MET A 348 11.54 -36.36 7.26
CA MET A 348 10.40 -35.63 7.84
C MET A 348 9.11 -36.47 7.99
N GLY A 349 9.14 -37.78 7.71
CA GLY A 349 8.00 -38.68 7.86
C GLY A 349 7.03 -38.73 6.67
N THR A 350 7.35 -38.12 5.53
CA THR A 350 6.48 -38.18 4.34
C THR A 350 6.46 -39.60 3.77
N PRO A 351 5.29 -40.23 3.57
CA PRO A 351 5.22 -41.65 3.20
C PRO A 351 5.71 -41.93 1.77
N LEU A 352 6.90 -42.54 1.66
CA LEU A 352 7.39 -43.15 0.42
C LEU A 352 6.45 -44.28 -0.06
N GLY A 353 5.96 -44.17 -1.30
CA GLY A 353 5.21 -45.23 -2.00
C GLY A 353 3.69 -45.05 -2.03
N LYS A 354 2.96 -46.17 -2.16
CA LYS A 354 1.48 -46.17 -2.28
C LYS A 354 0.83 -45.91 -0.91
N LYS A 355 0.53 -44.65 -0.59
CA LYS A 355 -0.11 -44.18 0.67
C LYS A 355 -1.29 -45.05 1.15
N ALA A 356 -2.16 -45.48 0.23
CA ALA A 356 -3.33 -46.33 0.53
C ALA A 356 -3.00 -47.75 1.01
N ALA A 357 -1.78 -48.25 0.80
CA ALA A 357 -1.35 -49.61 1.14
C ALA A 357 -0.20 -49.65 2.16
N LYS A 358 0.09 -48.52 2.83
CA LYS A 358 1.19 -48.37 3.80
C LYS A 358 0.67 -47.84 5.12
N ASP A 359 1.24 -48.29 6.23
CA ASP A 359 1.10 -47.60 7.50
C ASP A 359 1.98 -46.34 7.54
N PHE A 360 1.40 -45.22 7.99
CA PHE A 360 2.10 -43.98 8.35
C PHE A 360 1.18 -43.11 9.22
N GLY A 361 1.77 -42.34 10.14
CA GLY A 361 1.09 -41.29 10.91
C GLY A 361 1.66 -39.91 10.58
N LEU A 362 1.38 -38.93 11.46
CA LEU A 362 2.16 -37.69 11.52
C LEU A 362 3.31 -37.87 12.52
N PRO A 363 4.47 -37.20 12.34
CA PRO A 363 5.58 -37.27 13.28
C PRO A 363 5.34 -36.39 14.51
N ASP A 364 5.85 -36.80 15.67
CA ASP A 364 5.55 -36.16 16.95
C ASP A 364 6.11 -34.72 17.05
N TRP A 365 7.23 -34.42 16.39
CA TRP A 365 7.80 -33.06 16.35
C TRP A 365 6.83 -32.02 15.77
N LEU A 366 5.90 -32.42 14.90
CA LEU A 366 4.89 -31.52 14.32
C LEU A 366 3.91 -30.98 15.38
N PHE A 367 3.71 -31.73 16.46
CA PHE A 367 2.87 -31.32 17.60
C PHE A 367 3.60 -30.36 18.56
N ALA A 368 4.93 -30.28 18.50
CA ALA A 368 5.73 -29.35 19.29
C ALA A 368 5.90 -27.97 18.63
N LEU A 369 5.61 -27.83 17.33
CA LEU A 369 5.78 -26.57 16.60
C LEU A 369 4.75 -25.49 17.00
N PRO A 370 5.11 -24.18 16.87
CA PRO A 370 4.19 -23.07 17.04
C PRO A 370 3.01 -23.11 16.04
N LYS A 371 1.93 -22.42 16.38
CA LYS A 371 0.64 -22.58 15.67
C LYS A 371 0.70 -22.20 14.19
N TRP A 372 1.48 -21.19 13.81
CA TRP A 372 1.59 -20.76 12.41
C TRP A 372 2.26 -21.83 11.51
N LEU A 373 3.28 -22.52 12.02
CA LEU A 373 3.93 -23.65 11.32
C LEU A 373 2.98 -24.85 11.16
N LYS A 374 2.30 -25.25 12.26
CA LYS A 374 1.25 -26.29 12.23
C LYS A 374 0.18 -25.99 11.18
N ARG A 375 -0.25 -24.73 11.11
CA ARG A 375 -1.25 -24.25 10.15
C ARG A 375 -0.78 -24.40 8.70
N LEU A 376 0.49 -24.16 8.36
CA LEU A 376 0.97 -24.27 6.98
C LEU A 376 0.88 -25.70 6.45
N PHE A 377 1.22 -26.68 7.30
CA PHE A 377 1.01 -28.10 7.01
C PHE A 377 -0.47 -28.42 6.79
N LEU A 378 -1.33 -28.07 7.76
CA LEU A 378 -2.76 -28.36 7.72
C LEU A 378 -3.44 -27.72 6.50
N ALA A 379 -3.23 -26.41 6.28
CA ALA A 379 -3.86 -25.65 5.22
C ALA A 379 -3.44 -26.12 3.82
N SER A 380 -2.23 -26.66 3.66
CA SER A 380 -1.78 -27.24 2.39
C SER A 380 -2.34 -28.66 2.15
N LEU A 381 -2.45 -29.48 3.21
CA LEU A 381 -3.16 -30.76 3.17
C LEU A 381 -4.64 -30.57 2.82
N PHE A 382 -5.27 -29.53 3.39
CA PHE A 382 -6.65 -29.17 3.10
C PHE A 382 -6.80 -28.51 1.71
N GLY A 383 -5.79 -27.78 1.27
CA GLY A 383 -5.64 -27.24 -0.10
C GLY A 383 -5.78 -28.32 -1.16
N ALA A 384 -5.15 -29.47 -0.94
CA ALA A 384 -5.35 -30.71 -1.70
C ALA A 384 -6.72 -31.37 -1.45
N ASP A 385 -6.87 -32.09 -0.33
CA ASP A 385 -7.87 -33.19 -0.20
C ASP A 385 -9.12 -32.80 0.62
N LEU A 386 -9.12 -31.70 1.39
CA LEU A 386 -10.33 -31.26 2.11
C LEU A 386 -11.35 -30.63 1.15
N SER A 387 -12.62 -30.98 1.31
CA SER A 387 -13.73 -30.37 0.57
C SER A 387 -13.74 -28.83 0.63
N LYS A 388 -14.00 -28.17 -0.51
CA LYS A 388 -14.22 -26.71 -0.57
C LYS A 388 -15.47 -26.29 0.22
N PRO A 389 -15.57 -25.02 0.69
CA PRO A 389 -16.81 -24.47 1.24
C PRO A 389 -17.95 -24.62 0.21
N LYS A 390 -19.06 -25.23 0.64
CA LYS A 390 -20.28 -25.41 -0.16
C LYS A 390 -21.52 -25.40 0.74
N THR A 391 -22.58 -24.75 0.29
CA THR A 391 -23.90 -24.79 0.91
C THR A 391 -24.61 -26.14 0.72
N VAL A 392 -25.54 -26.45 1.63
CA VAL A 392 -26.41 -27.62 1.57
C VAL A 392 -27.36 -27.49 0.38
N THR A 393 -27.48 -28.55 -0.44
CA THR A 393 -28.38 -28.57 -1.61
C THR A 393 -29.83 -28.26 -1.18
N GLY A 394 -30.50 -27.34 -1.86
CA GLY A 394 -31.84 -26.85 -1.49
C GLY A 394 -31.87 -25.89 -0.29
N HIS A 395 -30.74 -25.67 0.40
CA HIS A 395 -30.64 -24.88 1.64
C HIS A 395 -29.41 -23.96 1.61
N GLY A 396 -29.41 -22.99 0.69
CA GLY A 396 -28.34 -22.02 0.41
C GLY A 396 -27.89 -21.10 1.56
N TYR A 397 -28.32 -21.36 2.79
CA TYR A 397 -28.01 -20.61 4.02
C TYR A 397 -27.09 -21.37 4.99
N ASN A 398 -26.93 -22.69 4.82
CA ASN A 398 -26.16 -23.55 5.72
C ASN A 398 -25.05 -24.25 4.92
N PHE A 399 -23.87 -24.41 5.51
CA PHE A 399 -22.75 -25.14 4.88
C PHE A 399 -22.79 -26.63 5.19
N TYR A 400 -22.31 -27.44 4.26
CA TYR A 400 -21.88 -28.80 4.58
C TYR A 400 -20.69 -28.74 5.55
N ALA A 401 -20.59 -29.74 6.43
CA ALA A 401 -19.39 -29.99 7.21
C ALA A 401 -18.19 -30.24 6.28
N PRO A 402 -17.05 -29.54 6.43
CA PRO A 402 -15.84 -29.86 5.67
C PRO A 402 -15.38 -31.29 5.95
N MET A 403 -15.12 -32.05 4.89
CA MET A 403 -14.74 -33.46 4.97
C MET A 403 -13.40 -33.72 4.27
N LEU A 404 -12.52 -34.45 4.97
CA LEU A 404 -11.27 -35.01 4.45
C LEU A 404 -11.44 -36.54 4.40
N GLY A 405 -11.14 -37.17 3.27
CA GLY A 405 -11.34 -38.61 3.08
C GLY A 405 -10.02 -39.34 2.90
N GLN A 406 -9.84 -40.48 3.54
CA GLN A 406 -8.69 -41.36 3.31
C GLN A 406 -9.16 -42.77 2.95
N ASN A 407 -8.67 -43.27 1.83
CA ASN A 407 -8.92 -44.63 1.35
C ASN A 407 -7.69 -45.49 1.65
N LYS A 408 -7.85 -46.50 2.50
CA LYS A 408 -6.79 -47.47 2.86
C LYS A 408 -7.21 -48.87 2.42
N LYS A 409 -6.27 -49.77 2.14
CA LYS A 409 -6.55 -51.21 2.08
C LYS A 409 -7.00 -51.69 3.47
N ALA A 410 -7.94 -52.64 3.53
CA ALA A 410 -8.52 -53.10 4.79
C ALA A 410 -7.47 -53.45 5.88
N ALA A 411 -6.43 -54.19 5.50
CA ALA A 411 -5.32 -54.58 6.40
C ALA A 411 -4.51 -53.41 7.02
N VAL A 412 -4.67 -52.18 6.50
CA VAL A 412 -4.05 -50.95 7.06
C VAL A 412 -5.10 -49.86 7.35
N ALA A 413 -6.37 -50.23 7.57
CA ALA A 413 -7.42 -49.26 7.88
C ALA A 413 -7.14 -48.48 9.19
N GLY A 414 -6.65 -49.15 10.25
CA GLY A 414 -6.29 -48.50 11.52
C GLY A 414 -5.27 -47.37 11.37
N SER A 415 -4.36 -47.47 10.40
CA SER A 415 -3.43 -46.40 10.03
C SER A 415 -4.15 -45.11 9.60
N GLY A 416 -5.20 -45.23 8.79
CA GLY A 416 -6.02 -44.09 8.37
C GLY A 416 -6.79 -43.46 9.52
N VAL A 417 -7.21 -44.26 10.51
CA VAL A 417 -7.83 -43.76 11.74
C VAL A 417 -6.79 -42.97 12.56
N LYS A 418 -5.60 -43.54 12.81
CA LYS A 418 -4.50 -42.86 13.52
C LYS A 418 -4.17 -41.52 12.87
N LEU A 419 -3.94 -41.51 11.55
CA LEU A 419 -3.65 -40.29 10.78
C LEU A 419 -4.73 -39.21 10.91
N LEU A 420 -6.01 -39.58 10.75
CA LEU A 420 -7.11 -38.61 10.83
C LEU A 420 -7.37 -38.13 12.27
N THR A 421 -7.11 -38.96 13.28
CA THR A 421 -7.12 -38.54 14.70
C THR A 421 -5.96 -37.58 15.00
N SER A 422 -4.76 -37.84 14.49
CA SER A 422 -3.62 -36.90 14.57
C SER A 422 -3.94 -35.53 13.96
N ILE A 423 -4.63 -35.51 12.81
CA ILE A 423 -5.08 -34.25 12.18
C ILE A 423 -6.18 -33.57 13.01
N ALA A 424 -7.09 -34.32 13.62
CA ALA A 424 -8.09 -33.78 14.54
C ALA A 424 -7.47 -33.14 15.79
N ALA A 425 -6.41 -33.75 16.34
CA ALA A 425 -5.65 -33.19 17.45
C ALA A 425 -4.94 -31.88 17.06
N LEU A 426 -4.26 -31.83 15.90
CA LEU A 426 -3.66 -30.58 15.41
C LEU A 426 -4.71 -29.47 15.16
N LEU A 427 -5.93 -29.80 14.76
CA LEU A 427 -7.03 -28.83 14.63
C LEU A 427 -7.50 -28.28 16.00
N GLN A 428 -7.42 -29.09 17.05
CA GLN A 428 -7.84 -28.69 18.40
C GLN A 428 -6.93 -27.60 19.00
N ASP A 429 -5.66 -27.49 18.59
CA ASP A 429 -4.75 -26.38 18.97
C ASP A 429 -5.27 -25.01 18.50
N PHE A 430 -5.99 -24.97 17.39
CA PHE A 430 -6.68 -23.79 16.85
C PHE A 430 -8.08 -23.62 17.46
N GLY A 431 -8.48 -24.50 18.39
CA GLY A 431 -9.83 -24.60 18.93
C GLY A 431 -10.87 -25.07 17.91
N VAL A 432 -10.45 -25.69 16.81
CA VAL A 432 -11.34 -26.19 15.74
C VAL A 432 -11.74 -27.63 16.06
N ARG A 433 -13.02 -27.83 16.37
CA ARG A 433 -13.54 -29.16 16.64
C ARG A 433 -13.69 -29.92 15.33
N ALA A 434 -13.21 -31.15 15.32
CA ALA A 434 -13.45 -32.14 14.28
C ALA A 434 -13.63 -33.54 14.90
N ARG A 435 -14.20 -34.48 14.16
CA ARG A 435 -14.28 -35.90 14.57
C ARG A 435 -13.97 -36.82 13.40
N VAL A 436 -13.31 -37.94 13.68
CA VAL A 436 -13.21 -39.06 12.74
C VAL A 436 -14.57 -39.78 12.73
N LEU A 437 -15.11 -40.03 11.54
CA LEU A 437 -16.31 -40.83 11.33
C LEU A 437 -15.94 -42.31 11.16
N SER A 438 -16.90 -43.19 11.42
CA SER A 438 -16.73 -44.63 11.26
C SER A 438 -16.26 -45.02 9.85
N ALA A 439 -15.51 -46.12 9.81
CA ALA A 439 -14.98 -46.68 8.59
C ALA A 439 -16.10 -47.29 7.73
N GLU A 440 -16.20 -46.88 6.47
CA GLU A 440 -17.02 -47.56 5.47
C GLU A 440 -16.17 -48.64 4.80
N GLU A 441 -16.57 -49.90 4.93
CA GLU A 441 -15.87 -51.02 4.31
C GLU A 441 -16.38 -51.30 2.89
N ASN A 442 -15.52 -51.88 2.05
CA ASN A 442 -15.86 -52.38 0.71
C ASN A 442 -16.52 -51.34 -0.24
N VAL A 443 -16.20 -50.04 -0.05
CA VAL A 443 -16.82 -48.92 -0.78
C VAL A 443 -16.58 -48.98 -2.30
N TYR A 444 -15.45 -49.55 -2.72
CA TYR A 444 -15.08 -49.71 -4.12
C TYR A 444 -14.57 -51.14 -4.38
N ALA A 445 -15.26 -51.88 -5.25
CA ALA A 445 -14.80 -53.17 -5.79
C ALA A 445 -13.78 -52.95 -6.93
N GLY A 446 -12.70 -52.22 -6.63
CA GLY A 446 -11.68 -51.83 -7.60
C GLY A 446 -10.67 -52.93 -7.92
N VAL A 447 -9.94 -52.76 -9.04
CA VAL A 447 -8.95 -53.69 -9.64
C VAL A 447 -7.78 -54.11 -8.72
N ASN A 448 -7.74 -53.67 -7.46
CA ASN A 448 -6.64 -53.92 -6.51
C ASN A 448 -7.13 -54.50 -5.15
N GLY A 449 -8.38 -54.97 -5.07
CA GLY A 449 -8.98 -55.55 -3.87
C GLY A 449 -9.72 -54.54 -2.97
N PRO A 450 -10.34 -55.01 -1.86
CA PRO A 450 -11.22 -54.20 -1.04
C PRO A 450 -10.51 -53.03 -0.33
N SER A 451 -11.19 -51.88 -0.32
CA SER A 451 -10.73 -50.64 0.32
C SER A 451 -11.71 -50.16 1.38
N THR A 452 -11.17 -49.72 2.51
CA THR A 452 -11.88 -49.08 3.61
C THR A 452 -11.72 -47.56 3.50
N ARG A 453 -12.84 -46.83 3.57
CA ARG A 453 -12.87 -45.36 3.53
C ARG A 453 -13.13 -44.80 4.93
N ILE A 454 -12.26 -43.91 5.37
CA ILE A 454 -12.31 -43.27 6.68
C ILE A 454 -12.39 -41.76 6.43
N ARG A 455 -13.18 -41.03 7.23
CA ARG A 455 -13.51 -39.63 6.93
C ARG A 455 -13.38 -38.76 8.18
N LEU A 456 -12.57 -37.71 8.13
CA LEU A 456 -12.54 -36.65 9.14
C LEU A 456 -13.59 -35.59 8.78
N MET A 457 -14.37 -35.17 9.77
CA MET A 457 -15.45 -34.19 9.63
C MET A 457 -15.19 -33.01 10.58
N VAL A 458 -14.94 -31.83 10.03
CA VAL A 458 -14.94 -30.57 10.79
C VAL A 458 -16.40 -30.20 11.07
N PHE A 459 -16.77 -29.93 12.32
CA PHE A 459 -18.17 -29.63 12.64
C PHE A 459 -18.65 -28.32 11.99
N SER A 460 -19.91 -28.28 11.57
CA SER A 460 -20.48 -27.23 10.71
C SER A 460 -21.15 -26.06 11.44
N GLU A 461 -20.98 -25.91 12.76
CA GLU A 461 -21.54 -24.75 13.45
C GLU A 461 -20.81 -23.46 13.03
N PRO A 462 -21.50 -22.32 12.89
CA PRO A 462 -20.90 -21.09 12.37
C PRO A 462 -19.61 -20.65 13.08
N SER A 463 -19.54 -20.75 14.41
CA SER A 463 -18.34 -20.40 15.19
C SER A 463 -17.15 -21.33 14.91
N ASN A 464 -17.40 -22.63 14.69
CA ASN A 464 -16.37 -23.61 14.38
C ASN A 464 -15.82 -23.41 12.96
N LEU A 465 -16.71 -23.14 11.99
CA LEU A 465 -16.34 -22.86 10.60
C LEU A 465 -15.65 -21.50 10.43
N ILE A 466 -16.10 -20.44 11.11
CA ILE A 466 -15.41 -19.13 11.17
C ILE A 466 -13.98 -19.35 11.65
N ARG A 467 -13.81 -19.97 12.83
CA ARG A 467 -12.50 -20.23 13.45
C ARG A 467 -11.59 -21.07 12.53
N PHE A 468 -12.13 -22.11 11.90
CA PHE A 468 -11.38 -22.95 10.97
C PHE A 468 -10.89 -22.18 9.74
N TRP A 469 -11.80 -21.51 9.04
CA TRP A 469 -11.47 -20.83 7.79
C TRP A 469 -10.74 -19.49 7.98
N SER A 470 -10.87 -18.81 9.13
CA SER A 470 -10.14 -17.56 9.40
C SER A 470 -8.73 -17.78 9.94
N THR A 471 -8.44 -18.92 10.60
CA THR A 471 -7.12 -19.18 11.22
C THR A 471 -6.27 -20.19 10.46
N VAL A 472 -6.87 -21.29 9.98
CA VAL A 472 -6.17 -22.35 9.24
C VAL A 472 -6.36 -22.16 7.73
N GLY A 473 -7.60 -22.09 7.27
CA GLY A 473 -7.91 -21.81 5.86
C GLY A 473 -7.38 -22.88 4.89
N TYR A 474 -6.86 -22.43 3.73
CA TYR A 474 -6.34 -23.26 2.65
C TYR A 474 -5.13 -22.57 1.98
N GLU A 475 -4.04 -23.31 1.75
CA GLU A 475 -2.88 -22.93 0.93
C GLU A 475 -2.88 -23.77 -0.36
N TYR A 476 -2.14 -23.37 -1.40
CA TYR A 476 -2.08 -24.10 -2.70
C TYR A 476 -3.46 -24.43 -3.31
N ASN A 477 -4.48 -23.61 -3.03
CA ASN A 477 -5.78 -23.72 -3.69
C ASN A 477 -6.51 -22.37 -3.64
N LEU A 478 -6.27 -21.53 -4.65
CA LEU A 478 -6.78 -20.16 -4.72
C LEU A 478 -8.31 -20.13 -4.62
N ASN A 479 -9.00 -21.08 -5.27
CA ASN A 479 -10.46 -21.17 -5.23
C ASN A 479 -10.99 -21.58 -3.84
N LYS A 480 -10.37 -22.53 -3.14
CA LYS A 480 -10.80 -22.89 -1.77
C LYS A 480 -10.56 -21.73 -0.81
N SER A 481 -9.41 -21.05 -0.90
CA SER A 481 -9.08 -19.88 -0.08
C SER A 481 -10.02 -18.69 -0.33
N TYR A 482 -10.32 -18.38 -1.59
CA TYR A 482 -11.35 -17.39 -1.97
C TYR A 482 -12.71 -17.70 -1.33
N LEU A 483 -13.22 -18.93 -1.52
CA LEU A 483 -14.51 -19.33 -0.96
C LEU A 483 -14.52 -19.33 0.57
N ALA A 484 -13.39 -19.66 1.22
CA ALA A 484 -13.25 -19.70 2.67
C ALA A 484 -13.36 -18.29 3.27
N ASN A 485 -12.64 -17.32 2.70
CA ASN A 485 -12.72 -15.92 3.07
C ASN A 485 -14.17 -15.40 3.02
N VAL A 486 -14.84 -15.56 1.88
CA VAL A 486 -16.23 -15.10 1.71
C VAL A 486 -17.18 -15.83 2.67
N ALA A 487 -16.96 -17.12 2.94
CA ALA A 487 -17.74 -17.91 3.89
C ALA A 487 -17.55 -17.48 5.35
N VAL A 488 -16.33 -17.10 5.78
CA VAL A 488 -16.07 -16.49 7.10
C VAL A 488 -16.92 -15.23 7.26
N HIS A 489 -16.93 -14.35 6.26
CA HIS A 489 -17.67 -13.10 6.29
C HIS A 489 -19.20 -13.33 6.35
N TYR A 490 -19.71 -14.23 5.50
CA TYR A 490 -21.12 -14.63 5.51
C TYR A 490 -21.57 -15.22 6.86
N LEU A 491 -20.73 -16.09 7.45
CA LEU A 491 -21.02 -16.69 8.75
C LEU A 491 -20.94 -15.67 9.89
N LYS A 492 -19.98 -14.73 9.88
CA LYS A 492 -19.95 -13.60 10.83
C LYS A 492 -21.27 -12.81 10.79
N LEU A 493 -21.76 -12.46 9.58
CA LEU A 493 -23.03 -11.74 9.40
C LEU A 493 -24.23 -12.54 9.94
N LYS A 494 -24.33 -13.81 9.58
CA LYS A 494 -25.39 -14.70 10.06
C LYS A 494 -25.37 -14.86 11.59
N SER A 495 -24.20 -15.02 12.19
CA SER A 495 -24.02 -15.08 13.64
C SER A 495 -24.39 -13.77 14.35
N ARG A 496 -24.10 -12.60 13.75
CA ARG A 496 -24.56 -11.30 14.26
C ARG A 496 -26.09 -11.22 14.32
N ILE A 497 -26.77 -11.58 13.23
CA ILE A 497 -28.24 -11.60 13.15
C ILE A 497 -28.85 -12.60 14.14
N PHE A 498 -28.22 -13.77 14.34
CA PHE A 498 -28.69 -14.74 15.32
C PHE A 498 -28.52 -14.24 16.75
N LYS A 499 -27.42 -13.54 17.08
CA LYS A 499 -27.23 -12.88 18.38
C LYS A 499 -28.29 -11.80 18.63
N GLU A 500 -28.52 -10.91 17.66
CA GLU A 500 -29.57 -9.87 17.73
C GLU A 500 -30.94 -10.48 18.06
N LYS A 501 -31.37 -11.51 17.30
CA LYS A 501 -32.62 -12.25 17.59
C LYS A 501 -32.64 -12.90 18.97
N THR A 502 -31.51 -13.38 19.46
CA THR A 502 -31.43 -14.10 20.75
C THR A 502 -31.51 -13.14 21.92
N GLU A 503 -30.86 -11.98 21.85
CA GLU A 503 -30.97 -10.95 22.90
C GLU A 503 -32.35 -10.29 22.89
N ALA A 504 -32.91 -9.95 21.71
CA ALA A 504 -34.27 -9.42 21.61
C ALA A 504 -35.32 -10.40 22.16
N ALA A 505 -35.17 -11.71 21.92
CA ALA A 505 -36.06 -12.73 22.50
C ALA A 505 -35.97 -12.80 24.04
N LYS A 506 -34.77 -12.67 24.63
CA LYS A 506 -34.60 -12.59 26.09
C LYS A 506 -35.22 -11.32 26.66
N MET A 507 -34.94 -10.16 26.04
CA MET A 507 -35.49 -8.87 26.46
C MET A 507 -37.02 -8.90 26.43
N ALA A 508 -37.62 -9.44 25.35
CA ALA A 508 -39.07 -9.54 25.22
C ALA A 508 -39.72 -10.39 26.34
N VAL A 509 -39.12 -11.53 26.68
CA VAL A 509 -39.58 -12.34 27.84
C VAL A 509 -39.42 -11.57 29.15
N SER A 510 -38.29 -10.90 29.36
CA SER A 510 -38.04 -10.11 30.58
C SER A 510 -39.03 -8.96 30.74
N MET A 511 -39.33 -8.22 29.67
CA MET A 511 -40.21 -7.04 29.70
C MET A 511 -41.69 -7.41 29.88
N ARG A 512 -42.11 -8.58 29.36
CA ARG A 512 -43.43 -9.17 29.66
C ARG A 512 -43.52 -9.65 31.11
N ASN A 513 -42.46 -10.26 31.64
CA ASN A 513 -42.41 -10.68 33.04
C ASN A 513 -42.43 -9.48 34.01
N SER A 514 -41.93 -8.31 33.60
CA SER A 514 -42.09 -7.04 34.32
C SER A 514 -43.39 -6.29 33.98
N GLY A 515 -44.39 -6.94 33.39
CA GLY A 515 -45.75 -6.41 33.24
C GLY A 515 -46.04 -5.53 32.01
N ARG A 516 -45.07 -5.20 31.15
CA ARG A 516 -45.36 -4.44 29.90
C ARG A 516 -46.28 -5.25 28.97
N SER A 517 -47.11 -4.57 28.18
CA SER A 517 -48.06 -5.19 27.24
C SER A 517 -47.37 -5.94 26.08
N GLU A 518 -48.13 -6.68 25.26
CA GLU A 518 -47.57 -7.30 24.05
C GLU A 518 -47.16 -6.25 23.01
N SER A 519 -47.85 -5.10 22.95
CA SER A 519 -47.58 -4.02 22.00
C SER A 519 -46.31 -3.25 22.34
N GLU A 520 -46.18 -2.73 23.57
CA GLU A 520 -44.98 -1.98 24.00
C GLU A 520 -43.69 -2.78 23.78
N VAL A 521 -43.72 -4.08 24.09
CA VAL A 521 -42.55 -4.98 23.93
C VAL A 521 -42.26 -5.30 22.46
N ILE A 522 -43.21 -5.10 21.56
CA ILE A 522 -42.98 -5.16 20.11
C ILE A 522 -42.41 -3.83 19.60
N ASP A 523 -43.01 -2.71 19.99
CA ASP A 523 -42.59 -1.37 19.58
C ASP A 523 -41.16 -1.04 20.07
N ASP A 524 -40.78 -1.49 21.27
CA ASP A 524 -39.43 -1.37 21.85
C ASP A 524 -38.37 -2.25 21.13
N LEU A 525 -38.75 -3.34 20.46
CA LEU A 525 -37.81 -4.42 20.05
C LEU A 525 -37.93 -4.91 18.59
N GLU A 526 -38.92 -4.46 17.81
CA GLU A 526 -39.03 -4.82 16.39
C GLU A 526 -37.92 -4.14 15.57
N SER A 527 -37.24 -4.93 14.74
CA SER A 527 -36.11 -4.51 13.91
C SER A 527 -36.21 -5.10 12.51
N ARG A 528 -35.41 -4.58 11.58
CA ARG A 528 -35.24 -5.15 10.23
C ARG A 528 -34.92 -6.66 10.25
N ASN A 529 -34.27 -7.15 11.30
CA ASN A 529 -33.97 -8.57 11.49
C ASN A 529 -34.96 -9.28 12.44
N VAL A 530 -35.57 -8.56 13.39
CA VAL A 530 -36.38 -9.09 14.49
C VAL A 530 -37.86 -8.70 14.30
N SER A 531 -38.68 -9.59 13.74
CA SER A 531 -40.10 -9.28 13.52
C SER A 531 -40.99 -9.50 14.75
N SER A 532 -42.08 -8.75 14.83
CA SER A 532 -43.14 -8.86 15.83
C SER A 532 -43.72 -10.27 15.95
N HIS A 533 -43.85 -11.03 14.87
CA HIS A 533 -44.24 -12.45 14.94
C HIS A 533 -43.20 -13.31 15.69
N PHE A 534 -41.91 -13.04 15.51
CA PHE A 534 -40.84 -13.73 16.23
C PHE A 534 -40.83 -13.32 17.72
N LEU A 535 -41.05 -12.04 18.03
CA LEU A 535 -41.21 -11.55 19.41
C LEU A 535 -42.42 -12.23 20.09
N ARG A 536 -43.59 -12.26 19.45
CA ARG A 536 -44.80 -12.95 19.93
C ARG A 536 -44.55 -14.43 20.26
N ARG A 537 -43.82 -15.17 19.42
CA ARG A 537 -43.43 -16.55 19.72
C ARG A 537 -42.41 -16.67 20.86
N SER A 538 -41.51 -15.70 21.00
CA SER A 538 -40.53 -15.65 22.11
C SER A 538 -41.24 -15.48 23.44
N MET A 539 -42.10 -14.46 23.54
CA MET A 539 -42.89 -14.13 24.73
C MET A 539 -43.82 -15.27 25.20
N ARG A 540 -44.28 -16.12 24.27
CA ARG A 540 -45.13 -17.29 24.55
C ARG A 540 -44.35 -18.58 24.87
N GLY A 541 -43.03 -18.51 25.01
CA GLY A 541 -42.16 -19.68 25.26
C GLY A 541 -42.08 -20.68 24.11
N GLN A 542 -42.51 -20.30 22.89
CA GLN A 542 -42.65 -21.19 21.73
C GLN A 542 -41.38 -21.29 20.87
N ILE A 543 -40.22 -20.93 21.40
CA ILE A 543 -38.92 -21.02 20.72
C ILE A 543 -38.00 -21.95 21.53
N LYS A 544 -37.91 -23.20 21.07
CA LYS A 544 -37.06 -24.25 21.66
C LYS A 544 -35.79 -24.54 20.83
N THR A 545 -35.52 -23.75 19.79
CA THR A 545 -34.46 -24.00 18.80
C THR A 545 -33.85 -22.70 18.29
N VAL A 546 -32.66 -22.79 17.67
CA VAL A 546 -31.89 -21.65 17.14
C VAL A 546 -32.74 -20.80 16.17
N PRO A 547 -32.71 -19.45 16.25
CA PRO A 547 -33.47 -18.58 15.35
C PRO A 547 -33.19 -18.85 13.86
N ARG A 548 -34.23 -18.79 13.03
CA ARG A 548 -34.09 -18.82 11.56
C ARG A 548 -33.61 -17.46 11.04
N VAL A 549 -32.93 -17.46 9.89
CA VAL A 549 -32.62 -16.22 9.14
C VAL A 549 -33.92 -15.45 8.80
N PRO A 550 -33.90 -14.11 8.75
CA PRO A 550 -35.08 -13.33 8.40
C PRO A 550 -35.46 -13.49 6.92
N SER A 551 -36.68 -13.09 6.56
CA SER A 551 -37.09 -12.98 5.15
C SER A 551 -36.18 -11.97 4.42
N GLY A 552 -35.83 -12.24 3.17
CA GLY A 552 -34.91 -11.40 2.39
C GLY A 552 -33.42 -11.49 2.79
N PHE A 553 -33.03 -12.38 3.71
CA PHE A 553 -31.61 -12.69 3.92
C PHE A 553 -31.05 -13.46 2.71
N SER A 554 -29.91 -13.03 2.17
CA SER A 554 -29.32 -13.61 0.96
C SER A 554 -28.79 -15.04 1.18
N THR A 555 -28.90 -15.87 0.15
CA THR A 555 -28.13 -17.13 0.03
C THR A 555 -26.63 -16.82 -0.08
N PHE A 556 -25.78 -17.83 0.17
CA PHE A 556 -24.34 -17.65 0.04
C PHE A 556 -23.90 -17.24 -1.38
N ASP A 557 -24.53 -17.78 -2.43
CA ASP A 557 -24.14 -17.49 -3.82
C ASP A 557 -24.59 -16.10 -4.30
N GLU A 558 -25.65 -15.54 -3.70
CA GLU A 558 -26.02 -14.12 -3.85
C GLU A 558 -25.07 -13.21 -3.06
N PHE A 559 -24.83 -13.55 -1.78
CA PHE A 559 -23.92 -12.79 -0.93
C PHE A 559 -22.51 -12.72 -1.52
N LEU A 560 -21.98 -13.84 -2.03
CA LEU A 560 -20.67 -13.91 -2.67
C LEU A 560 -20.57 -12.91 -3.84
N ARG A 561 -21.56 -12.90 -4.75
CA ARG A 561 -21.60 -11.96 -5.88
C ARG A 561 -21.70 -10.49 -5.46
N LEU A 562 -22.35 -10.20 -4.33
CA LEU A 562 -22.53 -8.83 -3.82
C LEU A 562 -21.33 -8.35 -2.99
N ALA A 563 -20.74 -9.24 -2.19
CA ALA A 563 -19.63 -8.94 -1.27
C ALA A 563 -18.28 -8.81 -1.99
N THR A 564 -18.09 -9.47 -3.13
CA THR A 564 -16.84 -9.41 -3.93
C THR A 564 -16.97 -8.57 -5.21
N LYS A 565 -18.07 -7.83 -5.39
CA LYS A 565 -18.30 -6.98 -6.58
C LYS A 565 -17.17 -5.96 -6.76
N GLY A 566 -16.35 -6.12 -7.80
CA GLY A 566 -15.17 -5.25 -8.04
C GLY A 566 -13.92 -5.62 -7.23
N LEU A 567 -13.91 -6.79 -6.56
CA LEU A 567 -12.76 -7.38 -5.86
C LEU A 567 -12.28 -8.70 -6.50
N GLY A 568 -12.90 -9.12 -7.60
CA GLY A 568 -12.56 -10.34 -8.34
C GLY A 568 -12.59 -11.62 -7.50
N SER A 569 -11.56 -12.45 -7.66
CA SER A 569 -11.32 -13.65 -6.85
C SER A 569 -10.31 -13.41 -5.71
N SER A 570 -10.08 -12.14 -5.32
CA SER A 570 -9.05 -11.80 -4.32
C SER A 570 -9.26 -12.40 -2.94
N GLY A 571 -10.51 -12.70 -2.56
CA GLY A 571 -10.87 -13.12 -1.21
C GLY A 571 -11.10 -11.95 -0.25
N ALA A 572 -10.79 -10.71 -0.67
CA ALA A 572 -11.30 -9.53 0.02
C ALA A 572 -12.83 -9.40 -0.21
N VAL A 573 -13.51 -8.80 0.76
CA VAL A 573 -14.97 -8.59 0.76
C VAL A 573 -15.30 -7.20 1.30
N TRP A 574 -16.43 -6.65 0.86
CA TRP A 574 -16.92 -5.35 1.34
C TRP A 574 -17.65 -5.48 2.68
N ASP A 575 -16.98 -5.08 3.77
CA ASP A 575 -17.63 -4.84 5.07
C ASP A 575 -18.01 -3.36 5.22
N GLU A 576 -18.96 -3.06 6.10
CA GLU A 576 -19.51 -1.72 6.31
C GLU A 576 -18.88 -1.06 7.55
N VAL A 577 -18.37 0.17 7.44
CA VAL A 577 -17.81 0.90 8.59
C VAL A 577 -18.93 1.40 9.51
N VAL A 578 -18.92 0.97 10.77
CA VAL A 578 -19.91 1.40 11.79
C VAL A 578 -19.40 2.56 12.64
N SER A 579 -18.09 2.64 12.90
CA SER A 579 -17.48 3.83 13.48
C SER A 579 -16.09 4.14 12.91
N VAL A 580 -15.80 5.44 12.85
CA VAL A 580 -14.46 6.01 12.82
C VAL A 580 -14.44 7.00 13.98
N GLU A 581 -13.56 6.77 14.93
CA GLU A 581 -13.49 7.46 16.23
C GLU A 581 -12.04 7.85 16.51
N GLU A 582 -11.82 9.01 17.14
CA GLU A 582 -10.49 9.45 17.53
C GLU A 582 -10.10 8.79 18.86
N VAL A 583 -8.88 8.25 18.94
CA VAL A 583 -8.35 7.69 20.19
C VAL A 583 -7.79 8.84 21.03
N ALA A 584 -8.37 9.05 22.21
CA ALA A 584 -7.86 9.99 23.20
C ALA A 584 -6.45 9.59 23.68
N ASP A 585 -5.63 10.59 24.01
CA ASP A 585 -4.35 10.43 24.71
C ASP A 585 -3.33 9.49 24.04
N PHE A 586 -3.40 9.36 22.71
CA PHE A 586 -2.48 8.53 21.93
C PHE A 586 -1.06 9.14 21.86
N ASP A 587 -0.08 8.43 22.43
CA ASP A 587 1.33 8.83 22.44
C ASP A 587 2.25 7.63 22.10
N GLU A 588 2.10 7.12 20.89
CA GLU A 588 2.93 6.03 20.34
C GLU A 588 3.44 6.39 18.93
N ASP A 589 4.45 5.64 18.47
CA ASP A 589 4.88 5.65 17.07
C ASP A 589 3.83 5.03 16.15
N VAL A 590 3.66 5.65 14.99
CA VAL A 590 2.96 5.12 13.84
C VAL A 590 3.95 4.75 12.74
N TYR A 591 3.66 3.64 12.07
CA TYR A 591 4.54 2.94 11.16
C TYR A 591 3.87 2.80 9.79
N ASP A 592 4.67 2.71 8.74
CA ASP A 592 4.18 2.35 7.40
C ASP A 592 5.26 1.57 6.66
N PHE A 593 4.87 0.88 5.59
CA PHE A 593 5.85 0.25 4.73
C PHE A 593 5.38 0.16 3.28
N THR A 594 6.33 0.37 2.39
CA THR A 594 6.10 0.33 0.95
C THR A 594 6.27 -1.09 0.44
N THR A 595 5.40 -1.53 -0.48
CA THR A 595 5.43 -2.87 -1.05
C THR A 595 5.91 -2.87 -2.49
N ALA A 596 6.63 -3.94 -2.89
CA ALA A 596 7.23 -4.05 -4.22
C ALA A 596 6.20 -4.17 -5.36
N SER A 597 4.95 -4.52 -5.03
CA SER A 597 3.83 -4.64 -5.96
C SER A 597 3.40 -3.29 -6.53
N ASP A 598 3.16 -3.24 -7.84
CA ASP A 598 2.58 -2.11 -8.58
C ASP A 598 1.26 -1.58 -7.97
N ALA A 599 0.54 -2.44 -7.23
CA ALA A 599 -0.70 -2.11 -6.55
C ALA A 599 -0.51 -1.33 -5.23
N HIS A 600 0.75 -1.20 -4.77
CA HIS A 600 1.23 -0.37 -3.64
C HIS A 600 0.43 -0.53 -2.35
N ASN A 601 0.01 -1.76 -2.05
CA ASN A 601 -0.76 -2.06 -0.86
C ASN A 601 -0.28 -3.32 -0.17
N PHE A 602 -0.78 -3.49 1.05
CA PHE A 602 -0.59 -4.63 1.94
C PHE A 602 -1.91 -4.86 2.70
N ILE A 603 -1.96 -5.90 3.53
CA ILE A 603 -3.10 -6.20 4.41
C ILE A 603 -2.67 -6.01 5.86
N ALA A 604 -3.17 -4.95 6.51
CA ALA A 604 -2.98 -4.68 7.94
C ALA A 604 -4.34 -4.57 8.66
N ASN A 605 -4.55 -5.37 9.69
CA ASN A 605 -5.85 -5.60 10.35
C ASN A 605 -7.02 -5.98 9.39
N GLY A 606 -6.71 -6.19 8.10
CA GLY A 606 -7.65 -6.40 7.00
C GLY A 606 -7.66 -5.35 5.84
N PHE A 607 -6.94 -4.20 5.88
CA PHE A 607 -7.13 -2.98 5.03
C PHE A 607 -5.88 -2.50 4.15
N VAL A 608 -5.85 -1.39 3.29
CA VAL A 608 -5.09 -1.19 1.95
C VAL A 608 -4.77 0.30 1.33
N VAL A 609 -3.60 0.74 0.67
CA VAL A 609 -2.96 2.17 0.53
C VAL A 609 -2.42 2.86 -0.86
N SER A 610 -1.87 4.17 -1.01
CA SER A 610 -0.92 4.86 -2.10
C SER A 610 -0.81 6.50 -2.36
N ASN A 611 0.10 7.16 -3.22
CA ASN A 611 0.74 8.62 -3.26
C ASN A 611 1.20 9.48 -4.64
N CYS A 612 1.76 10.79 -4.77
CA CYS A 612 2.21 11.61 -6.08
C CYS A 612 3.18 12.99 -6.32
N GLY A 613 2.88 14.22 -7.00
CA GLY A 613 3.76 15.50 -7.45
C GLY A 613 3.31 16.77 -8.44
N VAL A 614 4.12 17.61 -9.28
CA VAL A 614 3.82 19.00 -10.06
C VAL A 614 4.47 19.54 -11.49
N ARG A 615 3.83 20.42 -12.41
CA ARG A 615 4.20 21.24 -13.72
C ARG A 615 3.18 22.39 -14.25
N LEU A 616 3.50 23.34 -15.23
CA LEU A 616 2.59 24.28 -16.04
C LEU A 616 2.76 24.40 -17.61
N ILE A 617 1.69 24.68 -18.40
CA ILE A 617 1.63 24.94 -19.89
C ILE A 617 0.78 26.19 -20.25
N ARG A 618 0.99 26.86 -21.41
CA ARG A 618 0.13 27.97 -21.96
C ARG A 618 -0.72 27.58 -23.19
N THR A 619 -1.59 28.48 -23.66
CA THR A 619 -2.30 28.40 -24.97
C THR A 619 -2.50 29.81 -25.56
N ASN A 620 -2.87 29.94 -26.84
CA ASN A 620 -3.32 31.20 -27.46
C ASN A 620 -4.84 31.45 -27.37
N LEU A 621 -5.58 30.62 -26.63
CA LEU A 621 -7.03 30.70 -26.51
C LEU A 621 -7.47 31.64 -25.37
N THR A 622 -8.66 32.22 -25.51
CA THR A 622 -9.31 33.06 -24.49
C THR A 622 -10.41 32.31 -23.73
N GLU A 623 -10.77 32.79 -22.54
CA GLU A 623 -11.90 32.27 -21.75
C GLU A 623 -13.21 32.28 -22.56
N ALA A 624 -13.41 33.25 -23.47
CA ALA A 624 -14.57 33.34 -24.34
C ALA A 624 -14.65 32.19 -25.37
N GLU A 625 -13.52 31.74 -25.91
CA GLU A 625 -13.43 30.60 -26.84
C GLU A 625 -13.54 29.25 -26.10
N VAL A 626 -12.96 29.16 -24.90
CA VAL A 626 -12.89 27.90 -24.16
C VAL A 626 -14.17 27.61 -23.38
N ARG A 627 -14.78 28.60 -22.70
CA ARG A 627 -15.98 28.39 -21.85
C ARG A 627 -17.13 27.63 -22.54
N PRO A 628 -17.48 27.86 -23.82
CA PRO A 628 -18.54 27.10 -24.52
C PRO A 628 -18.24 25.60 -24.68
N VAL A 629 -16.97 25.21 -24.79
CA VAL A 629 -16.54 23.80 -24.97
C VAL A 629 -15.92 23.19 -23.70
N LEU A 630 -15.75 23.98 -22.65
CA LEU A 630 -15.04 23.64 -21.42
C LEU A 630 -15.49 22.31 -20.76
N PRO A 631 -16.80 21.95 -20.68
CA PRO A 631 -17.20 20.64 -20.19
C PRO A 631 -16.66 19.49 -21.04
N LYS A 632 -16.81 19.57 -22.37
CA LYS A 632 -16.28 18.59 -23.34
C LYS A 632 -14.75 18.51 -23.26
N LEU A 633 -14.08 19.63 -22.98
CA LEU A 633 -12.63 19.71 -22.84
C LEU A 633 -12.12 18.99 -21.58
N VAL A 634 -12.68 19.32 -20.41
CA VAL A 634 -12.33 18.63 -19.14
C VAL A 634 -12.70 17.14 -19.22
N ASP A 635 -13.83 16.78 -19.84
CA ASP A 635 -14.18 15.37 -20.11
C ASP A 635 -13.17 14.68 -21.04
N THR A 636 -12.72 15.33 -22.12
CA THR A 636 -11.74 14.73 -23.04
C THR A 636 -10.40 14.52 -22.35
N ILE A 637 -9.93 15.50 -21.59
CA ILE A 637 -8.71 15.42 -20.77
C ILE A 637 -8.81 14.29 -19.74
N PHE A 638 -9.91 14.20 -18.99
CA PHE A 638 -10.11 13.16 -17.98
C PHE A 638 -10.17 11.74 -18.56
N ASN A 639 -10.61 11.59 -19.82
CA ASN A 639 -10.56 10.30 -20.54
C ASN A 639 -9.18 9.99 -21.13
N PHE A 640 -8.38 11.00 -21.48
CA PHE A 640 -7.05 10.84 -22.11
C PHE A 640 -5.92 10.68 -21.09
N ILE A 641 -6.10 11.15 -19.85
CA ILE A 641 -5.05 11.22 -18.84
C ILE A 641 -5.41 10.31 -17.65
N PRO A 642 -4.77 9.13 -17.52
CA PRO A 642 -5.07 8.18 -16.46
C PRO A 642 -4.89 8.78 -15.06
N SER A 643 -5.94 8.68 -14.24
CA SER A 643 -6.00 9.26 -12.91
C SER A 643 -6.61 8.29 -11.89
N GLY A 644 -6.31 8.49 -10.61
CA GLY A 644 -6.74 7.64 -9.50
C GLY A 644 -5.79 6.49 -9.17
N LEU A 645 -5.98 5.91 -7.98
CA LEU A 645 -5.05 4.94 -7.39
C LEU A 645 -5.07 3.59 -8.12
N GLY A 646 -3.93 3.23 -8.71
CA GLY A 646 -3.78 2.04 -9.54
C GLY A 646 -4.16 2.24 -11.01
N SER A 647 -4.38 3.49 -11.46
CA SER A 647 -4.38 3.80 -12.90
C SER A 647 -3.02 3.44 -13.51
N ARG A 648 -3.04 2.84 -14.70
CA ARG A 648 -1.87 2.56 -15.51
C ARG A 648 -1.75 3.61 -16.62
N GLY A 649 -0.53 3.92 -17.03
CA GLY A 649 -0.28 4.74 -18.21
C GLY A 649 -0.83 4.09 -19.48
N GLN A 650 -1.09 4.87 -20.53
CA GLN A 650 -1.50 4.32 -21.83
C GLN A 650 -0.39 3.47 -22.48
N VAL A 651 0.87 3.78 -22.18
CA VAL A 651 2.06 3.15 -22.75
C VAL A 651 2.54 2.00 -21.87
N LYS A 652 3.04 0.93 -22.48
CA LYS A 652 3.65 -0.22 -21.79
C LYS A 652 5.14 -0.29 -22.10
N LEU A 653 5.96 0.24 -21.19
CA LEU A 653 7.41 0.19 -21.32
C LEU A 653 7.99 -1.14 -20.81
N SER A 654 9.14 -1.54 -21.38
CA SER A 654 10.01 -2.55 -20.77
C SER A 654 10.84 -1.92 -19.65
N LEU A 655 11.50 -2.71 -18.80
CA LEU A 655 12.41 -2.15 -17.80
C LEU A 655 13.63 -1.48 -18.45
N THR A 656 14.11 -1.99 -19.59
CA THR A 656 15.19 -1.36 -20.37
C THR A 656 14.76 -0.02 -20.97
N GLU A 657 13.51 0.09 -21.40
CA GLU A 657 12.96 1.33 -21.96
C GLU A 657 12.62 2.36 -20.87
N LEU A 658 12.24 1.89 -19.69
CA LEU A 658 12.16 2.75 -18.51
C LEU A 658 13.54 3.26 -18.09
N ASP A 659 14.56 2.40 -18.11
CA ASP A 659 15.93 2.77 -17.77
C ASP A 659 16.47 3.84 -18.73
N ARG A 660 16.12 3.77 -20.02
CA ARG A 660 16.35 4.86 -20.99
C ARG A 660 15.57 6.12 -20.63
N ALA A 661 14.24 6.03 -20.47
CA ALA A 661 13.40 7.18 -20.11
C ALA A 661 13.86 7.95 -18.85
N VAL A 662 14.51 7.29 -17.88
CA VAL A 662 15.08 7.98 -16.70
C VAL A 662 16.55 8.40 -16.85
N THR A 663 17.28 7.88 -17.84
CA THR A 663 18.66 8.28 -18.16
C THR A 663 18.65 9.48 -19.09
N ASP A 664 17.88 9.40 -20.18
CA ASP A 664 17.87 10.37 -21.27
C ASP A 664 16.80 11.47 -21.07
N GLY A 665 15.97 11.36 -20.02
CA GLY A 665 15.00 12.38 -19.63
C GLY A 665 13.98 12.70 -20.74
N LEU A 666 13.84 13.98 -21.12
CA LEU A 666 12.95 14.36 -22.21
C LEU A 666 13.51 14.11 -23.61
N ASP A 667 14.80 13.83 -23.80
CA ASP A 667 15.29 13.43 -25.14
C ASP A 667 14.65 12.11 -25.56
N TRP A 668 14.54 11.15 -24.62
CA TRP A 668 13.72 9.93 -24.82
C TRP A 668 12.26 10.27 -25.17
N ALA A 669 11.69 11.30 -24.57
CA ALA A 669 10.32 11.72 -24.86
C ALA A 669 10.18 12.40 -26.23
N VAL A 670 11.20 13.12 -26.71
CA VAL A 670 11.27 13.68 -28.08
C VAL A 670 11.37 12.54 -29.09
N ASP A 671 12.31 11.60 -28.91
CA ASP A 671 12.54 10.45 -29.78
C ASP A 671 11.28 9.56 -29.93
N HIS A 672 10.47 9.44 -28.86
CA HIS A 672 9.22 8.68 -28.87
C HIS A 672 7.97 9.51 -29.22
N GLY A 673 8.13 10.79 -29.61
CA GLY A 673 7.03 11.66 -30.04
C GLY A 673 6.12 12.20 -28.92
N TYR A 674 6.49 12.00 -27.65
CA TYR A 674 5.82 12.54 -26.47
C TYR A 674 6.25 13.98 -26.13
N ALA A 675 7.25 14.53 -26.80
CA ALA A 675 7.71 15.91 -26.65
C ALA A 675 7.96 16.60 -27.99
N TRP A 676 7.89 17.93 -27.99
CA TRP A 676 8.39 18.76 -29.07
C TRP A 676 9.86 19.12 -28.81
N PRO A 677 10.72 19.32 -29.82
CA PRO A 677 12.15 19.64 -29.62
C PRO A 677 12.44 20.94 -28.86
N GLU A 678 11.45 21.83 -28.68
CA GLU A 678 11.56 22.98 -27.77
C GLU A 678 11.13 22.72 -26.32
N ASP A 679 10.41 21.64 -26.01
CA ASP A 679 9.87 21.38 -24.66
C ASP A 679 10.96 21.36 -23.57
N PRO A 680 12.13 20.67 -23.74
CA PRO A 680 13.20 20.67 -22.75
C PRO A 680 13.64 22.08 -22.32
N LYS A 681 13.68 23.03 -23.26
CA LYS A 681 14.23 24.40 -23.09
C LYS A 681 13.41 25.29 -22.14
N THR A 682 12.32 24.78 -21.59
CA THR A 682 11.45 25.46 -20.61
C THR A 682 11.23 24.63 -19.34
N ILE A 683 12.01 23.57 -19.12
CA ILE A 683 11.90 22.67 -17.96
C ILE A 683 13.14 22.83 -17.07
N GLU A 684 13.00 22.69 -15.75
CA GLU A 684 14.14 22.68 -14.82
C GLU A 684 15.14 21.54 -15.14
N GLU A 685 16.44 21.86 -15.23
CA GLU A 685 17.51 20.99 -15.76
C GLU A 685 17.27 20.49 -17.21
N GLU A 686 16.51 21.26 -17.99
CA GLU A 686 15.94 20.83 -19.27
C GLU A 686 15.15 19.50 -19.18
N GLY A 687 14.79 19.15 -17.93
CA GLY A 687 14.12 17.93 -17.49
C GLY A 687 14.95 16.66 -17.54
N CYS A 688 16.28 16.77 -17.62
CA CYS A 688 17.21 15.68 -17.43
C CYS A 688 18.29 16.04 -16.39
N MET A 689 18.17 15.47 -15.19
CA MET A 689 19.27 15.41 -14.24
C MET A 689 20.34 14.47 -14.79
N GLU A 690 21.43 15.01 -15.35
CA GLU A 690 22.56 14.24 -15.92
C GLU A 690 23.14 13.18 -14.96
N ALA A 691 23.03 13.41 -13.64
CA ALA A 691 23.51 12.49 -12.62
C ALA A 691 22.65 11.21 -12.47
N ALA A 692 21.57 11.05 -13.23
CA ALA A 692 20.70 9.87 -13.18
C ALA A 692 21.43 8.59 -13.60
N ASP A 693 21.53 7.63 -12.67
CA ASP A 693 22.05 6.29 -12.96
C ASP A 693 20.99 5.25 -12.56
N PRO A 694 20.28 4.63 -13.52
CA PRO A 694 19.28 3.60 -13.21
C PRO A 694 19.92 2.34 -12.61
N ALA A 695 21.23 2.13 -12.64
CA ALA A 695 21.88 1.04 -11.90
C ALA A 695 21.88 1.28 -10.37
N LYS A 696 21.71 2.54 -9.92
CA LYS A 696 21.53 2.90 -8.49
C LYS A 696 20.08 2.83 -8.04
N VAL A 697 19.16 2.61 -8.96
CA VAL A 697 17.72 2.46 -8.70
C VAL A 697 17.37 0.98 -8.52
N SER A 698 16.70 0.66 -7.41
CA SER A 698 16.29 -0.72 -7.11
C SER A 698 15.33 -1.28 -8.17
N SER A 699 15.41 -2.59 -8.43
CA SER A 699 14.47 -3.26 -9.34
C SER A 699 13.01 -3.10 -8.89
N SER A 700 12.77 -2.98 -7.58
CA SER A 700 11.46 -2.67 -6.99
C SER A 700 10.99 -1.26 -7.32
N ALA A 701 11.87 -0.26 -7.44
CA ALA A 701 11.48 1.08 -7.90
C ALA A 701 11.05 1.05 -9.36
N LYS A 702 11.84 0.34 -10.20
CA LYS A 702 11.57 0.17 -11.63
C LYS A 702 10.26 -0.56 -11.89
N SER A 703 9.97 -1.67 -11.20
CA SER A 703 8.69 -2.39 -11.34
C SER A 703 7.51 -1.53 -10.92
N ARG A 704 7.62 -0.83 -9.78
CA ARG A 704 6.58 0.06 -9.27
C ARG A 704 6.31 1.26 -10.18
N GLY A 705 7.33 1.78 -10.86
CA GLY A 705 7.24 2.92 -11.78
C GLY A 705 6.75 2.57 -13.19
N ALA A 706 7.28 1.50 -13.80
CA ALA A 706 7.03 1.16 -15.21
C ALA A 706 5.55 1.21 -15.67
N PRO A 707 4.57 0.67 -14.93
CA PRO A 707 3.16 0.71 -15.36
C PRO A 707 2.45 2.04 -15.01
N GLN A 708 3.11 2.96 -14.29
CA GLN A 708 2.54 4.22 -13.80
C GLN A 708 3.06 5.46 -14.53
N LEU A 709 4.06 5.32 -15.41
CA LEU A 709 4.57 6.42 -16.23
C LEU A 709 3.46 6.90 -17.19
N GLY A 710 3.18 8.20 -17.18
CA GLY A 710 1.98 8.76 -17.81
C GLY A 710 0.71 8.55 -16.96
N SER A 711 0.73 8.94 -15.68
CA SER A 711 -0.47 8.98 -14.83
C SER A 711 -0.45 10.15 -13.84
N LEU A 712 -1.63 10.72 -13.54
CA LEU A 712 -1.78 11.78 -12.55
C LEU A 712 -1.63 11.26 -11.10
N GLY A 713 -2.06 10.03 -10.82
CA GLY A 713 -2.16 9.54 -9.44
C GLY A 713 -3.41 10.09 -8.74
N SER A 714 -3.32 10.35 -7.42
CA SER A 714 -4.45 10.80 -6.59
C SER A 714 -3.99 11.60 -5.37
N GLY A 715 -4.89 12.37 -4.76
CA GLY A 715 -4.61 13.34 -3.69
C GLY A 715 -4.66 14.77 -4.23
N ASN A 716 -3.63 15.57 -3.98
CA ASN A 716 -3.47 16.92 -4.53
C ASN A 716 -3.16 16.93 -6.05
N HIS A 717 -3.57 15.90 -6.79
CA HIS A 717 -3.10 15.61 -8.14
C HIS A 717 -4.19 15.83 -9.18
N PHE A 718 -3.88 16.72 -10.11
CA PHE A 718 -4.86 17.33 -11.00
C PHE A 718 -4.24 17.72 -12.32
N ILE A 719 -5.10 17.99 -13.30
CA ILE A 719 -4.83 18.88 -14.41
C ILE A 719 -5.93 19.93 -14.44
N GLU A 720 -5.53 21.20 -14.41
CA GLU A 720 -6.41 22.35 -14.24
C GLU A 720 -6.27 23.28 -15.45
N ILE A 721 -7.42 23.64 -16.02
CA ILE A 721 -7.54 24.65 -17.05
C ILE A 721 -7.80 25.95 -16.31
N GLU A 722 -6.83 26.85 -16.33
CA GLU A 722 -6.90 28.13 -15.64
C GLU A 722 -6.94 29.29 -16.64
N ARG A 723 -7.53 30.41 -16.25
CA ARG A 723 -7.38 31.68 -16.96
C ARG A 723 -6.31 32.53 -16.29
N ALA A 724 -5.56 33.33 -17.06
CA ALA A 724 -4.80 34.45 -16.54
C ALA A 724 -5.77 35.50 -15.98
N ASP A 725 -5.96 35.50 -14.66
CA ASP A 725 -6.96 36.29 -13.94
C ASP A 725 -6.51 37.74 -13.77
N ARG A 726 -5.21 37.94 -13.54
CA ARG A 726 -4.58 39.26 -13.44
C ARG A 726 -3.10 39.22 -13.77
N ILE A 727 -2.62 40.20 -14.55
CA ILE A 727 -1.19 40.39 -14.86
C ILE A 727 -0.63 41.53 -13.99
N PHE A 728 0.51 41.28 -13.34
CA PHE A 728 1.20 42.21 -12.44
C PHE A 728 2.48 42.78 -13.05
N ASP A 729 3.24 41.94 -13.77
CA ASP A 729 4.35 42.38 -14.61
C ASP A 729 4.07 41.97 -16.05
N LYS A 730 3.66 42.94 -16.88
CA LYS A 730 3.30 42.69 -18.27
C LYS A 730 4.51 42.30 -19.12
N ARG A 731 5.70 42.86 -18.89
CA ARG A 731 6.92 42.53 -19.66
C ARG A 731 7.29 41.07 -19.41
N VAL A 732 7.30 40.65 -18.15
CA VAL A 732 7.64 39.26 -17.80
C VAL A 732 6.54 38.31 -18.28
N ALA A 733 5.24 38.66 -18.11
CA ALA A 733 4.14 37.86 -18.62
C ALA A 733 4.23 37.65 -20.15
N GLU A 734 4.51 38.70 -20.93
CA GLU A 734 4.72 38.60 -22.38
C GLU A 734 5.93 37.71 -22.74
N ARG A 735 7.03 37.76 -21.96
CA ARG A 735 8.19 36.85 -22.14
C ARG A 735 7.85 35.39 -21.82
N LEU A 736 6.93 35.15 -20.87
CA LEU A 736 6.34 33.83 -20.60
C LEU A 736 5.26 33.43 -21.62
N GLY A 737 4.97 34.27 -22.62
CA GLY A 737 3.94 34.02 -23.63
C GLY A 737 2.50 34.18 -23.14
N ILE A 738 2.31 34.91 -22.04
CA ILE A 738 1.03 35.26 -21.41
C ILE A 738 0.76 36.75 -21.68
N HIS A 739 0.08 37.04 -22.78
CA HIS A 739 -0.04 38.38 -23.34
C HIS A 739 -1.23 39.18 -22.80
N ASN A 740 -2.30 38.50 -22.39
CA ASN A 740 -3.56 39.14 -22.02
C ASN A 740 -4.22 38.46 -20.80
N GLU A 741 -4.94 39.25 -20.01
CA GLU A 741 -5.89 38.72 -19.03
C GLU A 741 -7.04 37.99 -19.77
N GLY A 742 -7.53 36.90 -19.20
CA GLY A 742 -8.48 35.97 -19.85
C GLY A 742 -7.84 34.94 -20.79
N GLN A 743 -6.52 34.95 -21.02
CA GLN A 743 -5.81 33.90 -21.77
C GLN A 743 -5.81 32.58 -20.98
N ILE A 744 -5.95 31.44 -21.68
CA ILE A 744 -6.09 30.12 -21.05
C ILE A 744 -4.75 29.37 -20.97
N LEU A 745 -4.53 28.75 -19.82
CA LEU A 745 -3.32 28.05 -19.40
C LEU A 745 -3.71 26.67 -18.83
N VAL A 746 -2.75 25.74 -18.72
CA VAL A 746 -3.00 24.36 -18.26
C VAL A 746 -1.95 23.92 -17.23
N LEU A 747 -2.35 23.87 -15.96
CA LEU A 747 -1.53 23.50 -14.81
C LEU A 747 -1.65 21.99 -14.51
N ILE A 748 -0.56 21.29 -14.21
CA ILE A 748 -0.51 19.83 -14.01
C ILE A 748 0.11 19.51 -12.65
N HIS A 749 -0.59 18.85 -11.75
CA HIS A 749 -0.05 18.35 -10.48
C HIS A 749 0.20 16.83 -10.60
N THR A 750 1.40 16.37 -11.00
CA THR A 750 1.84 14.95 -10.80
C THR A 750 3.37 14.72 -10.68
N GLY A 751 3.79 13.65 -10.02
CA GLY A 751 5.17 13.42 -9.56
C GLY A 751 5.84 12.15 -10.08
N SER A 752 6.81 11.67 -9.31
CA SER A 752 7.61 10.44 -9.58
C SER A 752 6.86 9.13 -9.32
N ARG A 753 5.55 9.22 -9.00
CA ARG A 753 4.64 8.08 -8.79
C ARG A 753 5.23 7.06 -7.80
N GLY A 754 5.06 5.76 -8.04
CA GLY A 754 5.68 4.72 -7.23
C GLY A 754 7.21 4.72 -7.21
N TYR A 755 7.84 5.26 -8.26
CA TYR A 755 9.28 5.14 -8.53
C TYR A 755 10.12 5.94 -7.52
N GLY A 756 9.90 7.25 -7.43
CA GLY A 756 10.70 8.11 -6.52
C GLY A 756 10.43 7.84 -5.04
N HIS A 757 9.20 7.49 -4.69
CA HIS A 757 8.85 7.02 -3.35
C HIS A 757 9.70 5.79 -2.96
N GLN A 758 9.93 4.86 -3.90
CA GLN A 758 10.76 3.69 -3.62
C GLN A 758 12.22 4.04 -3.37
N ILE A 759 12.75 4.98 -4.15
CA ILE A 759 14.14 5.43 -4.05
C ILE A 759 14.39 6.11 -2.69
N CYS A 760 13.51 7.01 -2.26
CA CYS A 760 13.61 7.59 -0.91
C CYS A 760 13.53 6.49 0.18
N SER A 761 12.64 5.49 0.00
CA SER A 761 12.48 4.36 0.91
C SER A 761 13.71 3.47 1.01
N ASP A 762 14.45 3.28 -0.08
CA ASP A 762 15.66 2.48 -0.10
C ASP A 762 16.82 3.23 0.55
N TYR A 763 17.02 4.51 0.21
CA TYR A 763 18.18 5.28 0.65
C TYR A 763 18.10 5.82 2.09
N LEU A 764 16.93 6.09 2.68
CA LEU A 764 16.90 6.43 4.11
C LEU A 764 17.53 5.32 4.98
N ARG A 765 17.28 4.04 4.69
CA ARG A 765 17.84 2.93 5.47
C ARG A 765 19.34 2.71 5.22
N VAL A 766 19.83 3.14 4.06
CA VAL A 766 21.26 3.19 3.76
C VAL A 766 21.89 4.25 4.67
N MET A 767 21.27 5.44 4.74
CA MET A 767 21.77 6.55 5.55
C MET A 767 21.59 6.35 7.06
N GLU A 768 20.50 5.75 7.55
CA GLU A 768 20.32 5.37 8.95
C GLU A 768 21.48 4.50 9.48
N ARG A 769 22.03 3.63 8.61
CA ARG A 769 23.21 2.81 8.93
C ARG A 769 24.51 3.62 8.82
N ALA A 770 24.56 4.55 7.86
CA ALA A 770 25.69 5.44 7.66
C ALA A 770 25.87 6.46 8.82
N ILE A 771 24.81 6.86 9.53
CA ILE A 771 24.88 7.70 10.74
C ILE A 771 25.94 7.18 11.71
N ASN A 772 25.89 5.88 12.05
CA ASN A 772 26.84 5.25 12.97
C ASN A 772 28.24 5.09 12.34
N LYS A 773 28.30 4.72 11.05
CA LYS A 773 29.56 4.59 10.26
C LYS A 773 30.37 5.89 10.25
N TYR A 774 29.69 7.03 10.20
CA TYR A 774 30.29 8.37 10.10
C TYR A 774 30.14 9.22 11.38
N ASN A 775 29.69 8.61 12.50
CA ASN A 775 29.49 9.27 13.80
C ASN A 775 28.66 10.57 13.73
N VAL A 776 27.65 10.60 12.85
CA VAL A 776 26.79 11.77 12.64
C VAL A 776 25.86 11.93 13.86
N LYS A 777 25.84 13.11 14.47
CA LYS A 777 24.93 13.43 15.58
C LYS A 777 23.76 14.27 15.07
N LEU A 778 22.54 13.77 15.31
CA LEU A 778 21.29 14.40 14.91
C LEU A 778 20.37 14.55 16.14
N PRO A 779 19.56 15.62 16.23
CA PRO A 779 18.59 15.80 17.31
C PRO A 779 17.34 14.92 17.14
N ASP A 780 17.13 14.39 15.93
CA ASP A 780 15.96 13.63 15.52
C ASP A 780 16.39 12.53 14.54
N ARG A 781 15.82 11.32 14.66
CA ARG A 781 16.10 10.20 13.76
C ARG A 781 15.46 10.41 12.38
N GLU A 782 14.36 11.17 12.29
CA GLU A 782 13.72 11.48 11.01
C GLU A 782 14.62 12.31 10.07
N LEU A 783 15.69 12.93 10.59
CA LEU A 783 16.72 13.66 9.84
C LEU A 783 17.86 12.78 9.29
N ALA A 784 17.66 11.46 9.19
CA ALA A 784 18.70 10.52 8.79
C ALA A 784 19.45 10.97 7.51
N ALA A 785 20.78 10.97 7.60
CA ALA A 785 21.67 11.64 6.67
C ALA A 785 23.09 11.04 6.70
N CYS A 786 23.89 11.30 5.67
CA CYS A 786 25.31 10.93 5.61
C CYS A 786 26.17 12.01 4.93
N PRO A 787 27.51 12.01 5.10
CA PRO A 787 28.39 12.98 4.47
C PRO A 787 28.28 12.98 2.94
N SER A 788 28.36 14.15 2.31
CA SER A 788 28.17 14.34 0.86
C SER A 788 29.11 13.50 -0.02
N LYS A 789 30.31 13.19 0.47
CA LYS A 789 31.34 12.35 -0.19
C LYS A 789 31.27 10.87 0.18
N SER A 790 30.25 10.45 0.92
CA SER A 790 30.05 9.01 1.16
C SER A 790 29.51 8.33 -0.11
N PRO A 791 29.90 7.07 -0.41
CA PRO A 791 29.27 6.29 -1.48
C PRO A 791 27.75 6.18 -1.30
N GLU A 792 27.29 6.14 -0.04
CA GLU A 792 25.88 6.21 0.34
C GLU A 792 25.17 7.49 -0.13
N ALA A 793 25.84 8.64 -0.11
CA ALA A 793 25.30 9.91 -0.61
C ALA A 793 25.32 9.96 -2.14
N GLU A 794 26.44 9.62 -2.78
CA GLU A 794 26.54 9.67 -4.24
C GLU A 794 25.48 8.80 -4.92
N ASP A 795 25.30 7.55 -4.45
CA ASP A 795 24.35 6.62 -5.04
C ASP A 795 22.89 7.04 -4.77
N TYR A 796 22.62 7.71 -3.64
CA TYR A 796 21.32 8.35 -3.42
C TYR A 796 21.07 9.49 -4.42
N ILE A 797 22.04 10.38 -4.61
CA ILE A 797 21.92 11.52 -5.52
C ILE A 797 21.70 11.04 -6.96
N ARG A 798 22.40 9.97 -7.37
CA ARG A 798 22.19 9.29 -8.66
C ARG A 798 20.78 8.73 -8.81
N ALA A 799 20.29 8.00 -7.81
CA ALA A 799 18.95 7.41 -7.86
C ALA A 799 17.83 8.46 -7.76
N MET A 800 18.01 9.49 -6.92
CA MET A 800 17.11 10.65 -6.82
C MET A 800 17.02 11.39 -8.16
N SER A 801 18.13 11.53 -8.87
CA SER A 801 18.17 12.11 -10.22
C SER A 801 17.31 11.31 -11.20
N SER A 802 17.39 9.97 -11.21
CA SER A 802 16.47 9.12 -11.98
C SER A 802 15.01 9.29 -11.56
N ALA A 803 14.72 9.57 -10.28
CA ALA A 803 13.36 9.85 -9.80
C ALA A 803 12.82 11.21 -10.28
N CYS A 804 13.68 12.22 -10.39
CA CYS A 804 13.35 13.50 -11.02
C CYS A 804 13.05 13.29 -12.52
N ASN A 805 13.91 12.55 -13.23
CA ASN A 805 13.73 12.28 -14.67
C ASN A 805 12.43 11.49 -14.94
N PHE A 806 12.12 10.48 -14.12
CA PHE A 806 10.81 9.80 -14.16
C PHE A 806 9.66 10.79 -14.01
N ALA A 807 9.76 11.76 -13.09
CA ALA A 807 8.72 12.75 -12.86
C ALA A 807 8.57 13.73 -14.03
N PHE A 808 9.68 14.19 -14.62
CA PHE A 808 9.68 15.03 -15.81
C PHE A 808 9.03 14.31 -17.00
N VAL A 809 9.44 13.07 -17.31
CA VAL A 809 8.84 12.27 -18.39
C VAL A 809 7.36 11.97 -18.14
N ASN A 810 6.98 11.64 -16.90
CA ASN A 810 5.58 11.42 -16.53
C ASN A 810 4.72 12.66 -16.87
N ARG A 811 5.21 13.86 -16.54
CA ARG A 811 4.53 15.13 -16.84
C ARG A 811 4.57 15.51 -18.32
N GLN A 812 5.59 15.08 -19.04
CA GLN A 812 5.71 15.27 -20.48
C GLN A 812 4.70 14.42 -21.27
N MET A 813 4.54 13.14 -20.92
CA MET A 813 3.49 12.29 -21.52
C MET A 813 2.08 12.85 -21.26
N ILE A 814 1.87 13.43 -20.07
CA ILE A 814 0.62 14.11 -19.71
C ILE A 814 0.45 15.43 -20.47
N THR A 815 1.54 16.16 -20.76
CA THR A 815 1.55 17.34 -21.63
C THR A 815 1.15 16.98 -23.06
N HIS A 816 1.67 15.87 -23.60
CA HIS A 816 1.28 15.33 -24.91
C HIS A 816 -0.22 15.00 -24.97
N TRP A 817 -0.76 14.25 -24.01
CA TRP A 817 -2.21 13.94 -24.01
C TRP A 817 -3.11 15.15 -23.74
N ALA A 818 -2.63 16.16 -23.01
CA ALA A 818 -3.32 17.44 -22.90
C ALA A 818 -3.39 18.16 -24.26
N ARG A 819 -2.27 18.19 -25.01
CA ARG A 819 -2.20 18.72 -26.39
C ARG A 819 -3.14 17.96 -27.33
N GLU A 820 -3.18 16.63 -27.28
CA GLU A 820 -4.14 15.83 -28.06
C GLU A 820 -5.60 16.14 -27.69
N ALA A 821 -5.92 16.24 -26.39
CA ALA A 821 -7.27 16.49 -25.92
C ALA A 821 -7.79 17.87 -26.37
N PHE A 822 -6.97 18.92 -26.27
CA PHE A 822 -7.27 20.23 -26.85
C PHE A 822 -7.43 20.14 -28.37
N SER A 823 -6.48 19.51 -29.08
CA SER A 823 -6.53 19.38 -30.54
C SER A 823 -7.83 18.72 -31.03
N LYS A 824 -8.24 17.64 -30.34
CA LYS A 824 -9.48 16.90 -30.60
C LYS A 824 -10.75 17.70 -30.31
N VAL A 825 -10.71 18.65 -29.37
CA VAL A 825 -11.89 19.47 -29.01
C VAL A 825 -12.04 20.67 -29.93
N PHE A 826 -10.94 21.37 -30.24
CA PHE A 826 -10.91 22.56 -31.10
C PHE A 826 -10.72 22.26 -32.61
N GLN A 827 -10.46 21.01 -32.97
CA GLN A 827 -10.21 20.57 -34.37
C GLN A 827 -9.06 21.38 -35.03
N ARG A 828 -8.04 21.71 -34.23
CA ARG A 828 -6.85 22.52 -34.57
C ARG A 828 -5.60 21.82 -34.01
N PRO A 829 -4.47 21.74 -34.73
CA PRO A 829 -3.23 21.20 -34.16
C PRO A 829 -2.78 21.99 -32.92
N ALA A 830 -2.27 21.33 -31.89
CA ALA A 830 -1.84 21.96 -30.64
C ALA A 830 -0.78 23.07 -30.79
N ASP A 831 0.07 23.03 -31.81
CA ASP A 831 1.01 24.12 -32.12
C ASP A 831 0.26 25.38 -32.61
N SER A 832 -0.79 25.22 -33.43
CA SER A 832 -1.69 26.33 -33.80
C SER A 832 -2.55 26.85 -32.63
N LEU A 833 -2.57 26.13 -31.50
CA LEU A 833 -3.17 26.53 -30.22
C LEU A 833 -2.10 27.11 -29.25
N ASP A 834 -0.86 27.25 -29.71
CA ASP A 834 0.32 27.72 -28.97
C ASP A 834 0.52 26.99 -27.62
N MET A 835 0.36 25.66 -27.62
CA MET A 835 0.41 24.82 -26.42
C MET A 835 1.82 24.53 -25.91
N LYS A 836 2.66 25.57 -25.83
CA LYS A 836 4.05 25.46 -25.38
C LYS A 836 4.11 25.44 -23.85
N ILE A 837 5.10 24.74 -23.29
CA ILE A 837 5.33 24.71 -21.84
C ILE A 837 5.75 26.12 -21.41
N VAL A 838 5.28 26.56 -20.23
CA VAL A 838 5.76 27.82 -19.61
C VAL A 838 6.88 27.49 -18.63
N TYR A 839 6.62 26.53 -17.74
CA TYR A 839 7.67 25.97 -16.90
C TYR A 839 7.30 24.60 -16.30
N ASP A 840 8.31 23.87 -15.85
CA ASP A 840 8.18 22.69 -15.00
C ASP A 840 9.29 22.76 -13.94
N VAL A 841 8.93 22.50 -12.68
CA VAL A 841 9.83 22.66 -11.53
C VAL A 841 9.57 21.57 -10.48
N ALA A 842 10.63 21.04 -9.88
CA ALA A 842 10.57 20.10 -8.78
C ALA A 842 10.60 20.83 -7.43
N HIS A 843 9.71 20.43 -6.51
CA HIS A 843 9.62 21.01 -5.16
C HIS A 843 10.05 20.05 -4.03
N ASN A 844 10.42 18.81 -4.37
CA ASN A 844 10.96 17.78 -3.47
C ASN A 844 12.26 17.27 -4.10
N VAL A 845 13.39 17.93 -3.83
CA VAL A 845 14.67 17.65 -4.50
C VAL A 845 15.87 18.19 -3.68
N ALA A 846 17.03 17.56 -3.82
CA ALA A 846 18.30 18.14 -3.43
C ALA A 846 19.09 18.56 -4.69
N LYS A 847 19.65 19.77 -4.72
CA LYS A 847 20.43 20.29 -5.87
C LYS A 847 21.82 20.73 -5.42
N PHE A 848 22.84 20.45 -6.24
CA PHE A 848 24.16 21.03 -6.08
C PHE A 848 24.18 22.42 -6.72
N GLU A 849 24.42 23.45 -5.92
CA GLU A 849 24.31 24.85 -6.34
C GLU A 849 25.52 25.65 -5.85
N SER A 850 25.65 26.91 -6.28
CA SER A 850 26.71 27.82 -5.82
C SER A 850 26.07 29.11 -5.32
N HIS A 851 26.34 29.46 -4.07
CA HIS A 851 25.66 30.56 -3.37
C HIS A 851 26.68 31.47 -2.66
N MET A 852 26.32 32.74 -2.50
CA MET A 852 27.13 33.71 -1.77
C MET A 852 26.89 33.58 -0.27
N ILE A 853 27.91 33.17 0.46
CA ILE A 853 27.88 32.84 1.89
C ILE A 853 29.04 33.56 2.56
N ASP A 854 28.71 34.49 3.47
CA ASP A 854 29.65 35.25 4.29
C ASP A 854 30.76 36.00 3.51
N GLY A 855 30.45 36.36 2.25
CA GLY A 855 31.34 37.07 1.32
C GLY A 855 32.06 36.17 0.29
N GLU A 856 31.90 34.85 0.41
CA GLU A 856 32.53 33.86 -0.47
C GLU A 856 31.50 33.10 -1.31
N THR A 857 31.83 32.79 -2.57
CA THR A 857 31.03 31.86 -3.38
C THR A 857 31.33 30.43 -2.95
N ARG A 858 30.38 29.78 -2.27
CA ARG A 858 30.51 28.39 -1.79
C ARG A 858 29.61 27.45 -2.58
N LYS A 859 30.11 26.26 -2.87
CA LYS A 859 29.33 25.17 -3.46
C LYS A 859 28.59 24.43 -2.34
N VAL A 860 27.30 24.19 -2.53
CA VAL A 860 26.41 23.65 -1.49
C VAL A 860 25.42 22.63 -2.06
N THR A 861 24.84 21.81 -1.20
CA THR A 861 23.67 20.99 -1.50
C THR A 861 22.43 21.61 -0.88
N VAL A 862 21.58 22.24 -1.69
CA VAL A 862 20.32 22.83 -1.24
C VAL A 862 19.24 21.75 -1.26
N HIS A 863 18.78 21.37 -0.07
CA HIS A 863 17.65 20.47 0.16
C HIS A 863 16.36 21.29 0.16
N ARG A 864 15.38 20.89 -0.65
CA ARG A 864 14.07 21.52 -0.76
C ARG A 864 12.97 20.47 -0.62
N LYS A 865 12.04 20.70 0.30
CA LYS A 865 10.90 19.81 0.59
C LYS A 865 9.60 20.58 0.68
N GLY A 866 8.76 20.46 -0.33
CA GLY A 866 7.66 21.39 -0.58
C GLY A 866 8.17 22.82 -0.69
N ALA A 867 9.26 23.04 -1.43
CA ALA A 867 9.84 24.37 -1.65
C ALA A 867 10.46 24.44 -3.06
N THR A 868 10.32 25.58 -3.74
CA THR A 868 10.57 25.70 -5.19
C THR A 868 11.78 26.57 -5.49
N ARG A 869 12.62 26.17 -6.45
CA ARG A 869 13.77 26.98 -6.89
C ARG A 869 13.29 28.30 -7.53
N SER A 870 13.96 29.40 -7.19
CA SER A 870 13.57 30.79 -7.46
C SER A 870 14.79 31.63 -7.89
N PHE A 871 15.48 31.20 -8.95
CA PHE A 871 16.73 31.81 -9.40
C PHE A 871 16.55 33.16 -10.12
N PRO A 872 17.51 34.11 -9.98
CA PRO A 872 17.38 35.48 -10.46
C PRO A 872 17.58 35.63 -11.99
N PRO A 873 17.26 36.83 -12.54
CA PRO A 873 17.78 37.27 -13.84
C PRO A 873 19.30 37.09 -13.92
N GLY A 874 19.79 36.76 -15.11
CA GLY A 874 21.21 36.53 -15.39
C GLY A 874 21.76 35.17 -14.94
N HIS A 875 21.04 34.41 -14.10
CA HIS A 875 21.57 33.15 -13.57
C HIS A 875 21.71 32.07 -14.67
N LYS A 876 22.89 31.45 -14.77
CA LYS A 876 23.23 30.48 -15.83
C LYS A 876 22.22 29.32 -15.93
N ASP A 877 21.79 28.79 -14.79
CA ASP A 877 20.92 27.60 -14.69
C ASP A 877 19.41 27.94 -14.80
N VAL A 878 19.08 29.18 -15.17
CA VAL A 878 17.78 29.54 -15.72
C VAL A 878 17.85 29.31 -17.23
N PRO A 879 16.87 28.61 -17.85
CA PRO A 879 16.87 28.35 -19.29
C PRO A 879 16.95 29.64 -20.11
N ALA A 880 17.56 29.55 -21.29
CA ALA A 880 17.91 30.72 -22.10
C ALA A 880 16.73 31.65 -22.42
N GLU A 881 15.52 31.10 -22.55
CA GLU A 881 14.30 31.89 -22.80
C GLU A 881 13.89 32.80 -21.64
N TYR A 882 14.24 32.47 -20.40
CA TYR A 882 13.84 33.23 -19.21
C TYR A 882 15.02 33.88 -18.48
N ARG A 883 16.24 33.67 -18.95
CA ARG A 883 17.46 34.18 -18.29
C ARG A 883 17.50 35.71 -18.18
N ASP A 884 16.83 36.46 -19.06
CA ASP A 884 16.77 37.93 -18.96
C ASP A 884 15.74 38.46 -17.94
N VAL A 885 14.78 37.61 -17.52
CA VAL A 885 13.70 37.95 -16.58
C VAL A 885 13.78 37.21 -15.23
N GLY A 886 14.50 36.11 -15.15
CA GLY A 886 14.60 35.24 -13.97
C GLY A 886 13.85 33.91 -14.14
N GLN A 887 13.98 33.00 -13.17
CA GLN A 887 13.34 31.69 -13.27
C GLN A 887 11.82 31.79 -13.04
N PRO A 888 10.97 31.19 -13.88
CA PRO A 888 9.57 31.01 -13.54
C PRO A 888 9.42 30.11 -12.30
N VAL A 889 8.46 30.48 -11.46
CA VAL A 889 8.09 29.79 -10.22
C VAL A 889 6.60 29.53 -10.28
N LEU A 890 6.19 28.29 -10.02
CA LEU A 890 4.81 27.83 -10.10
C LEU A 890 4.27 27.54 -8.71
N ILE A 891 3.22 28.24 -8.30
CA ILE A 891 2.56 28.07 -7.00
C ILE A 891 1.12 27.59 -7.25
N PRO A 892 0.89 26.27 -7.38
CA PRO A 892 -0.45 25.69 -7.37
C PRO A 892 -1.20 26.03 -6.07
N GLY A 893 -2.42 26.54 -6.20
CA GLY A 893 -3.33 26.69 -5.06
C GLY A 893 -4.09 25.39 -4.77
N SER A 894 -5.31 25.35 -5.27
CA SER A 894 -6.27 24.25 -5.13
C SER A 894 -7.38 24.43 -6.17
N MET A 895 -8.18 23.38 -6.38
CA MET A 895 -9.28 23.29 -7.36
C MET A 895 -10.45 24.30 -7.25
N GLY A 896 -10.27 25.39 -6.49
CA GLY A 896 -11.18 26.51 -6.34
C GLY A 896 -10.55 27.71 -5.64
N THR A 897 -9.22 27.83 -5.67
CA THR A 897 -8.48 29.07 -5.36
C THR A 897 -7.63 29.46 -6.56
N SER A 898 -7.03 30.64 -6.52
CA SER A 898 -5.98 31.03 -7.46
C SER A 898 -4.80 30.07 -7.46
N SER A 899 -4.08 30.03 -8.59
CA SER A 899 -2.67 29.61 -8.67
C SER A 899 -1.84 30.81 -9.14
N TRP A 900 -0.52 30.75 -9.03
CA TRP A 900 0.33 31.88 -9.40
C TRP A 900 1.58 31.49 -10.18
N VAL A 901 1.97 32.39 -11.08
CA VAL A 901 3.31 32.47 -11.64
C VAL A 901 4.05 33.64 -11.00
N LEU A 902 5.19 33.34 -10.40
CA LEU A 902 6.17 34.32 -9.93
C LEU A 902 7.44 34.19 -10.78
N ILE A 903 8.34 35.17 -10.66
CA ILE A 903 9.69 35.14 -11.24
C ILE A 903 10.72 35.22 -10.11
N GLY A 904 11.81 34.46 -10.24
CA GLY A 904 12.89 34.41 -9.25
C GLY A 904 13.75 35.68 -9.22
N THR A 905 14.42 35.93 -8.10
CA THR A 905 14.92 37.26 -7.73
C THR A 905 16.29 37.23 -7.06
N PRO A 906 17.08 38.32 -7.09
CA PRO A 906 18.39 38.36 -6.41
C PRO A 906 18.29 38.13 -4.90
N ARG A 907 17.27 38.72 -4.26
CA ARG A 907 17.00 38.59 -2.81
C ARG A 907 16.65 37.14 -2.40
N ALA A 908 16.19 36.29 -3.31
CA ALA A 908 16.05 34.85 -3.05
C ALA A 908 17.42 34.17 -2.85
N MET A 909 18.45 34.53 -3.63
CA MET A 909 19.81 34.00 -3.44
C MET A 909 20.39 34.42 -2.09
N GLU A 910 20.12 35.66 -1.67
CA GLU A 910 20.58 36.19 -0.38
C GLU A 910 19.93 35.50 0.82
N LEU A 911 18.60 35.42 0.83
CA LEU A 911 17.80 34.98 1.98
C LEU A 911 17.60 33.46 2.04
N SER A 912 17.24 32.84 0.91
CA SER A 912 16.61 31.52 0.87
C SER A 912 17.35 30.48 0.01
N PHE A 913 18.61 30.74 -0.36
CA PHE A 913 19.37 29.92 -1.31
C PHE A 913 18.62 29.74 -2.64
N GLY A 914 18.07 30.83 -3.18
CA GLY A 914 17.32 30.81 -4.43
C GLY A 914 16.05 29.97 -4.32
N THR A 915 15.27 30.12 -3.25
CA THR A 915 14.10 29.27 -2.96
C THR A 915 12.87 30.06 -2.51
N THR A 916 11.68 29.53 -2.77
CA THR A 916 10.40 30.09 -2.31
C THR A 916 9.38 28.96 -2.04
N ALA A 917 8.13 29.28 -1.76
CA ALA A 917 7.03 28.31 -1.54
C ALA A 917 6.81 27.35 -2.74
N HIS A 918 6.01 26.29 -2.55
CA HIS A 918 5.60 25.35 -3.61
C HIS A 918 4.10 25.27 -3.88
N GLY A 919 3.27 25.91 -3.05
CA GLY A 919 1.82 25.87 -3.20
C GLY A 919 1.13 26.53 -2.01
N ALA A 920 -0.18 26.32 -1.87
CA ALA A 920 -0.92 26.86 -0.73
C ALA A 920 -0.44 26.29 0.64
N GLY A 921 -0.09 25.00 0.70
CA GLY A 921 0.18 24.29 1.95
C GLY A 921 -1.09 24.05 2.80
N ARG A 922 -1.11 22.98 3.61
CA ARG A 922 -2.34 22.59 4.32
C ARG A 922 -2.61 23.45 5.55
N PHE A 923 -3.82 23.99 5.66
CA PHE A 923 -4.29 24.64 6.89
C PHE A 923 -4.93 23.62 7.84
N MET A 924 -5.63 22.62 7.31
CA MET A 924 -6.21 21.52 8.07
C MET A 924 -5.95 20.17 7.40
N SER A 925 -6.11 19.10 8.17
CA SER A 925 -5.97 17.74 7.66
C SER A 925 -6.93 17.49 6.50
N ARG A 926 -6.54 16.53 5.64
CA ARG A 926 -7.36 15.94 4.58
C ARG A 926 -8.74 15.46 5.04
N SER A 927 -9.01 15.42 6.35
CA SER A 927 -10.29 14.99 6.91
C SER A 927 -11.02 15.97 7.81
N GLY A 928 -10.37 17.01 8.32
CA GLY A 928 -11.06 18.25 8.67
C GLY A 928 -11.88 18.77 7.49
N ALA A 929 -11.33 18.61 6.27
CA ALA A 929 -11.97 18.99 5.01
C ALA A 929 -13.39 18.41 4.81
N LYS A 930 -13.59 17.10 4.63
CA LYS A 930 -14.99 16.56 4.43
C LYS A 930 -15.91 16.68 5.64
N ARG A 931 -15.39 16.92 6.86
CA ARG A 931 -16.25 17.27 8.00
C ARG A 931 -16.90 18.65 7.83
N LYS A 932 -16.30 19.52 7.00
CA LYS A 932 -16.75 20.88 6.70
C LYS A 932 -17.35 21.05 5.29
N TRP A 933 -16.98 20.20 4.32
CA TRP A 933 -17.47 20.28 2.93
C TRP A 933 -18.03 18.95 2.40
N ILE A 934 -19.22 19.00 1.79
CA ILE A 934 -19.85 17.87 1.09
C ILE A 934 -19.45 17.95 -0.40
N GLY A 935 -18.86 16.89 -0.95
CA GLY A 935 -18.30 16.92 -2.31
C GLY A 935 -19.31 17.23 -3.42
N GLY A 936 -20.57 16.82 -3.27
CA GLY A 936 -21.63 17.16 -4.23
C GLY A 936 -21.98 18.65 -4.24
N ASP A 937 -22.08 19.27 -3.05
CA ASP A 937 -22.47 20.68 -2.91
C ASP A 937 -21.27 21.62 -3.11
N LEU A 938 -20.06 21.16 -2.79
CA LEU A 938 -18.82 21.81 -3.19
C LEU A 938 -18.65 21.78 -4.72
N LYS A 939 -18.98 20.66 -5.39
CA LYS A 939 -19.00 20.61 -6.86
C LYS A 939 -20.01 21.63 -7.43
N LYS A 940 -21.24 21.66 -6.93
CA LYS A 940 -22.25 22.67 -7.33
C LYS A 940 -21.75 24.10 -7.06
N SER A 941 -21.09 24.33 -5.93
CA SER A 941 -20.56 25.65 -5.56
C SER A 941 -19.46 26.09 -6.52
N LEU A 942 -18.54 25.22 -6.88
CA LEU A 942 -17.49 25.46 -7.87
C LEU A 942 -18.11 25.66 -9.27
N GLU A 943 -19.08 24.83 -9.68
CA GLU A 943 -19.79 24.99 -10.96
C GLU A 943 -20.61 26.31 -11.00
N SER A 944 -21.17 26.77 -9.88
CA SER A 944 -21.80 28.10 -9.77
C SER A 944 -20.82 29.28 -9.80
N GLN A 945 -19.54 29.03 -9.49
CA GLN A 945 -18.43 29.96 -9.69
C GLN A 945 -17.85 29.86 -11.12
N GLY A 946 -18.44 29.03 -12.00
CA GLY A 946 -17.99 28.82 -13.38
C GLY A 946 -16.93 27.73 -13.56
N ILE A 947 -16.58 27.00 -12.50
CA ILE A 947 -15.47 26.03 -12.46
C ILE A 947 -16.01 24.61 -12.75
N VAL A 948 -15.68 24.07 -13.92
CA VAL A 948 -16.16 22.75 -14.37
C VAL A 948 -15.28 21.62 -13.85
N VAL A 949 -15.78 20.87 -12.87
CA VAL A 949 -14.99 19.82 -12.19
C VAL A 949 -15.32 18.41 -12.70
N ARG A 950 -14.27 17.62 -12.94
CA ARG A 950 -14.24 16.15 -13.00
C ARG A 950 -13.28 15.63 -11.94
N ALA A 951 -13.61 14.47 -11.39
CA ALA A 951 -12.84 13.81 -10.35
C ALA A 951 -13.13 12.30 -10.39
N ALA A 952 -12.12 11.47 -10.14
CA ALA A 952 -12.33 10.01 -10.02
C ALA A 952 -13.29 9.64 -8.88
N SER A 953 -13.42 10.48 -7.84
CA SER A 953 -14.52 10.40 -6.87
C SER A 953 -14.92 11.78 -6.33
N MET A 954 -16.18 11.88 -5.87
CA MET A 954 -16.68 13.06 -5.14
C MET A 954 -16.12 13.16 -3.70
N GLU A 955 -15.49 12.11 -3.15
CA GLU A 955 -14.72 12.26 -1.91
C GLU A 955 -13.49 13.13 -2.16
N VAL A 956 -12.66 12.83 -3.17
CA VAL A 956 -11.42 13.58 -3.53
C VAL A 956 -11.69 15.08 -3.61
N LEU A 957 -12.83 15.44 -4.21
CA LEU A 957 -13.34 16.79 -4.35
C LEU A 957 -13.52 17.50 -2.98
N ALA A 958 -13.94 16.82 -1.92
CA ALA A 958 -14.09 17.37 -0.57
C ALA A 958 -12.85 17.27 0.33
N GLU A 959 -11.82 16.53 -0.04
CA GLU A 959 -10.52 16.42 0.68
C GLU A 959 -9.62 17.60 0.36
N GLU A 960 -9.63 17.96 -0.92
CA GLU A 960 -8.85 19.05 -1.52
C GLU A 960 -9.72 20.31 -1.74
N ALA A 961 -10.71 20.49 -0.88
CA ALA A 961 -11.56 21.67 -0.83
C ALA A 961 -10.72 22.95 -0.58
N PRO A 962 -11.04 24.10 -1.21
CA PRO A 962 -10.29 25.35 -1.08
C PRO A 962 -9.88 25.73 0.35
N GLY A 963 -10.86 25.83 1.26
CA GLY A 963 -10.59 26.20 2.65
C GLY A 963 -9.89 25.13 3.50
N ALA A 964 -9.48 23.99 2.92
CA ALA A 964 -8.65 23.00 3.60
C ALA A 964 -7.15 23.37 3.55
N TYR A 965 -6.78 24.25 2.62
CA TYR A 965 -5.46 24.83 2.45
C TYR A 965 -5.35 26.20 3.14
N LYS A 966 -4.13 26.72 3.27
CA LYS A 966 -3.92 28.14 3.61
C LYS A 966 -4.38 29.01 2.42
N ASP A 967 -4.51 30.31 2.67
CA ASP A 967 -4.69 31.26 1.59
C ASP A 967 -3.40 31.38 0.75
N VAL A 968 -3.48 30.93 -0.50
CA VAL A 968 -2.37 30.95 -1.46
C VAL A 968 -2.02 32.37 -1.93
N ASP A 969 -2.99 33.28 -2.00
CA ASP A 969 -2.71 34.68 -2.33
C ASP A 969 -1.84 35.30 -1.23
N ARG A 970 -2.01 34.91 0.04
CA ARG A 970 -1.17 35.34 1.18
C ARG A 970 0.20 34.68 1.20
N VAL A 971 0.31 33.39 0.89
CA VAL A 971 1.61 32.71 0.74
C VAL A 971 2.48 33.41 -0.33
N VAL A 972 1.85 33.77 -1.44
CA VAL A 972 2.49 34.49 -2.56
C VAL A 972 2.79 35.95 -2.17
N GLU A 973 1.89 36.62 -1.47
CA GLU A 973 2.12 37.99 -0.98
C GLU A 973 3.31 38.07 -0.02
N VAL A 974 3.44 37.15 0.94
CA VAL A 974 4.61 37.09 1.84
C VAL A 974 5.89 36.79 1.06
N SER A 975 5.83 35.87 0.10
CA SER A 975 6.97 35.55 -0.78
C SER A 975 7.43 36.76 -1.62
N HIS A 976 6.49 37.63 -2.00
CA HIS A 976 6.76 38.87 -2.71
C HIS A 976 7.29 39.99 -1.81
N GLN A 977 6.72 40.18 -0.62
CA GLN A 977 7.17 41.19 0.34
C GLN A 977 8.57 40.91 0.88
N LEU A 978 8.93 39.63 1.04
CA LEU A 978 10.30 39.19 1.34
C LEU A 978 11.25 39.33 0.14
N GLY A 979 10.72 39.62 -1.05
CA GLY A 979 11.48 39.69 -2.29
C GLY A 979 12.00 38.35 -2.80
N ILE A 980 11.54 37.20 -2.28
CA ILE A 980 12.03 35.85 -2.66
C ILE A 980 11.30 35.24 -3.87
N GLY A 981 10.29 35.93 -4.39
CA GLY A 981 9.71 35.72 -5.72
C GLY A 981 8.79 36.89 -6.09
N GLN A 982 8.92 37.45 -7.28
CA GLN A 982 8.10 38.58 -7.74
C GLN A 982 6.84 38.08 -8.46
N LYS A 983 5.65 38.56 -8.06
CA LYS A 983 4.37 38.24 -8.74
C LYS A 983 4.40 38.66 -10.21
N VAL A 984 4.04 37.74 -11.11
CA VAL A 984 3.88 38.02 -12.55
C VAL A 984 2.43 37.86 -13.00
N VAL A 985 1.83 36.69 -12.76
CA VAL A 985 0.46 36.37 -13.16
C VAL A 985 -0.27 35.66 -12.02
N ARG A 986 -1.48 36.13 -11.69
CA ARG A 986 -2.47 35.35 -10.93
C ARG A 986 -3.34 34.59 -11.91
N MET A 987 -3.57 33.32 -11.64
CA MET A 987 -4.37 32.41 -12.45
C MET A 987 -5.58 31.96 -11.62
N THR A 988 -6.71 31.69 -12.27
CA THR A 988 -7.89 31.10 -11.60
C THR A 988 -8.44 29.90 -12.38
N PRO A 989 -8.74 28.76 -11.72
CA PRO A 989 -9.22 27.57 -12.40
C PRO A 989 -10.64 27.77 -12.92
N ILE A 990 -10.84 27.43 -14.18
CA ILE A 990 -12.15 27.35 -14.84
C ILE A 990 -12.54 25.89 -15.15
N GLY A 991 -11.58 24.97 -15.22
CA GLY A 991 -11.82 23.54 -15.37
C GLY A 991 -10.83 22.72 -14.56
N VAL A 992 -11.28 21.59 -13.99
CA VAL A 992 -10.43 20.75 -13.13
C VAL A 992 -10.69 19.28 -13.41
N ALA A 993 -9.66 18.49 -13.66
CA ALA A 993 -9.71 17.02 -13.69
C ALA A 993 -8.73 16.43 -12.66
N LYS A 994 -9.22 15.66 -11.67
CA LYS A 994 -8.38 15.08 -10.59
C LYS A 994 -8.60 13.57 -10.37
N GLY A 995 -7.61 12.91 -9.77
CA GLY A 995 -7.60 11.46 -9.51
C GLY A 995 -7.83 11.05 -8.07
#